data_AF-A0A9X3EZ59-F1
#
_entry.id   AF-A0A9X3EZ59-F1
#
_cell.length_a   1.000
_cell.length_b   1.000
_cell.length_c   1.000
_cell.angle_alpha   90.00
_cell.angle_beta   90.00
_cell.angle_gamma   90.00
#
_symmetry.space_group_name_H-M   'P 1'
#
loop_
_entity.id
_entity.type
_entity.pdbx_description
1 polymer ?
#
loop_
_entity_poly.entity_id
_entity_poly.type
_entity_poly.pdbx_seq_one_letter_code
_entity_poly.pdbx_strand_id
1 'polypeptide(L)'
;MRRPHSRAAVPQPRLLRLHPLQSVLGPAAYFTDLMHFLKLRHYGGLNLSLHGLLNVARPELKYIDLNCKNSDTPVPTIDLIIEVLEARAHMPLGLVGSPNLNRQTTWTEEDLQVYPEHINPAIYVELAKPTKCYRPFELPFDLHLEDARSYLQVIGTSRVALQDAFEWFGGFEATQIFRVDERLGLSKGQSDLVRDVLDMPSLEERWGFPLGSGTWITEINKVELFMERASLDFPAVQELLRTRMFADETKIVYATPCTLKDAVFRDIANETQPGFDSTQLRHIQRFLRVKRALGWTTAELDAVLHGLGATLVMAGLDTLARFVRLRQRFARLPLGEVLSWFAPLDRHEYVEGEPTYYDQVVRPKIRDAAFTALDGSKLLKDFRGDLLGILKVDESELDAILAVTGLTGDDDLTLENLSKLYRVSSIARAVDLSVDELITLTHYTASLNEGAGPFAGTAIAPVRELIDRAEAVKGSRLSVPALDWFIRNQQKDKFGAGDLDVTRTFIGLITALQQAHTDHEQSLPPPELAKIDRIAKLLALFLSEADTKAAVEFITQVTPVPDDGVAAGLRDQLLFFLVEESPAWLEFGKGSGSWGTVEARVNLILPVVEAYVRQQRLESVVIRQMAVALSLEVADADMLLRKFTHGTPTALAILTDDAFFSTASYSVDADAPLIKNVDFPALFLDRTGVKVPAALYRNLRRVALVAATFRLGPGLLRWLLEQPTDPQVTLPNFVALPQDGTNNTLVYATFAGWDWLRRAIDIRDNVLTDPEQLTVLLDQFFAANPPPDWKSKFLGLLAAAADWDVNALTAFETVEPIEVVDLKRIEAVEAFASVLRISAQLGVDPLTARTWADDAPVSVPIAAAIRAAAQAKFKGANWASIAQPIRNRLREKQRDALVAYLMKAENIKDREDLFGVLLMDVDLAPCNKTTRLLFATAALQLFMQRALMGLIPNVKLTPADSDEWSWMKRYRVWEANRKLFLYPENWVQPELRDDITPLFERFTAELAQTGIDEASIEKAYIHYLEGLHEVSHLDVSGMYHETEGTNPLTVDRMHVFARSPADPTELFYRRREDDAYWTPWRSCPSPSRTRVSYPSCPIDA
;
A
#
# COMPACT_ATOMS: atom_id res chain seq x y z
N MET A 1 88.19 35.70 25.65
CA MET A 1 87.62 36.92 25.04
C MET A 1 86.89 36.56 23.77
N ARG A 2 85.55 36.66 23.75
CA ARG A 2 84.68 37.14 22.65
C ARG A 2 83.25 36.69 22.97
N ARG A 3 82.37 37.67 23.14
CA ARG A 3 80.93 37.50 23.39
C ARG A 3 80.26 36.89 22.15
N PRO A 4 79.34 35.93 22.29
CA PRO A 4 78.33 35.68 21.27
C PRO A 4 77.15 36.62 21.53
N HIS A 5 76.85 37.47 20.55
CA HIS A 5 75.66 38.31 20.57
C HIS A 5 74.41 37.45 20.30
N SER A 6 73.53 37.39 21.28
CA SER A 6 72.15 36.97 21.12
C SER A 6 71.40 37.99 20.25
N ARG A 7 70.82 37.52 19.14
CA ARG A 7 69.57 38.08 18.63
C ARG A 7 68.50 37.04 18.92
N ALA A 8 67.53 37.44 19.74
CA ALA A 8 66.37 36.66 20.10
C ALA A 8 65.69 36.12 18.83
N ALA A 9 65.53 34.80 18.77
CA ALA A 9 64.57 34.20 17.87
C ALA A 9 63.19 34.76 18.28
N VAL A 10 62.62 35.59 17.41
CA VAL A 10 61.17 35.81 17.41
C VAL A 10 60.54 34.43 17.32
N PRO A 11 59.61 34.05 18.21
CA PRO A 11 58.93 32.78 18.06
C PRO A 11 58.17 32.83 16.73
N GLN A 12 58.60 32.04 15.74
CA GLN A 12 57.75 31.76 14.59
C GLN A 12 56.44 31.19 15.18
N PRO A 13 55.27 31.81 14.94
CA PRO A 13 54.03 31.14 15.27
C PRO A 13 54.04 29.87 14.43
N ARG A 14 54.11 28.71 15.10
CA ARG A 14 53.76 27.44 14.46
C ARG A 14 52.33 27.64 13.97
N LEU A 15 52.17 27.96 12.70
CA LEU A 15 50.90 27.79 11.99
C LEU A 15 50.56 26.31 12.17
N LEU A 16 49.72 26.02 13.17
CA LEU A 16 48.95 24.78 13.25
C LEU A 16 48.41 24.51 11.85
N ARG A 17 48.32 23.25 11.41
CA ARG A 17 47.62 22.91 10.18
C ARG A 17 46.19 23.47 10.28
N LEU A 18 45.99 24.68 9.76
CA LEU A 18 44.71 25.36 9.79
C LEU A 18 43.76 24.50 8.98
N HIS A 19 42.56 24.28 9.52
CA HIS A 19 41.51 23.63 8.77
C HIS A 19 41.33 24.37 7.44
N PRO A 20 41.10 23.68 6.29
CA PRO A 20 40.99 24.33 4.99
C PRO A 20 40.06 25.54 4.98
N LEU A 21 38.98 25.52 5.75
CA LEU A 21 38.06 26.65 5.93
C LEU A 21 38.72 27.95 6.44
N GLN A 22 39.63 27.86 7.41
CA GLN A 22 40.33 29.02 8.00
C GLN A 22 41.54 29.45 7.17
N SER A 23 41.86 28.69 6.12
CA SER A 23 42.94 29.02 5.21
C SER A 23 42.50 30.09 4.22
N VAL A 24 43.39 31.04 3.93
CA VAL A 24 43.26 31.99 2.82
C VAL A 24 43.24 31.31 1.45
N LEU A 25 43.56 30.01 1.39
CA LEU A 25 43.50 29.15 0.21
C LEU A 25 42.27 28.23 0.21
N GLY A 26 41.41 28.35 1.22
CA GLY A 26 40.25 27.49 1.44
C GLY A 26 39.05 27.76 0.54
N PRO A 27 38.07 26.84 0.51
CA PRO A 27 36.80 27.05 -0.19
C PRO A 27 36.03 28.30 0.27
N ALA A 28 36.09 28.63 1.56
CA ALA A 28 35.44 29.83 2.11
C ALA A 28 36.08 31.14 1.62
N ALA A 29 37.42 31.16 1.56
CA ALA A 29 38.15 32.29 0.98
C ALA A 29 37.84 32.43 -0.52
N TYR A 30 37.78 31.31 -1.25
CA TYR A 30 37.40 31.31 -2.66
C TYR A 30 35.99 31.86 -2.88
N PHE A 31 35.00 31.40 -2.12
CA PHE A 31 33.63 31.93 -2.18
C PHE A 31 33.60 33.44 -1.91
N THR A 32 34.36 33.90 -0.91
CA THR A 32 34.46 35.33 -0.57
C THR A 32 35.09 36.14 -1.69
N ASP A 33 36.16 35.64 -2.31
CA ASP A 33 36.82 36.27 -3.46
C ASP A 33 35.87 36.40 -4.66
N LEU A 34 35.07 35.36 -4.95
CA LEU A 34 34.05 35.42 -6.01
C LEU A 34 32.96 36.45 -5.71
N MET A 35 32.47 36.49 -4.48
CA MET A 35 31.49 37.50 -4.04
C MET A 35 32.05 38.92 -4.15
N HIS A 36 33.33 39.10 -3.79
CA HIS A 36 34.03 40.38 -3.92
C HIS A 36 34.20 40.77 -5.40
N PHE A 37 34.60 39.82 -6.24
CA PHE A 37 34.75 40.01 -7.68
C PHE A 37 33.46 40.53 -8.34
N LEU A 38 32.30 39.99 -7.93
CA LEU A 38 30.99 40.45 -8.40
C LEU A 38 30.56 41.81 -7.82
N LYS A 39 31.04 42.16 -6.62
CA LYS A 39 30.72 43.45 -5.98
C LYS A 39 31.38 44.63 -6.70
N LEU A 40 32.56 44.43 -7.28
CA LEU A 40 33.35 45.46 -7.97
C LEU A 40 32.83 45.79 -9.39
N ARG A 41 31.89 45.00 -9.92
CA ARG A 41 31.42 45.11 -11.31
C ARG A 41 29.97 45.55 -11.37
N HIS A 42 29.63 46.32 -12.40
CA HIS A 42 28.35 47.02 -12.49
C HIS A 42 27.41 46.44 -13.55
N TYR A 43 26.11 46.50 -13.22
CA TYR A 43 25.03 46.26 -14.16
C TYR A 43 24.65 47.59 -14.82
N GLY A 44 24.83 47.69 -16.14
CA GLY A 44 24.63 48.91 -16.92
C GLY A 44 23.17 49.21 -17.24
N GLY A 45 22.39 49.61 -16.23
CA GLY A 45 21.00 50.08 -16.39
C GLY A 45 20.38 50.63 -15.10
N LEU A 46 20.95 50.27 -13.95
CA LEU A 46 20.65 50.77 -12.61
C LEU A 46 22.01 50.89 -11.89
N ASN A 47 22.17 51.75 -10.88
CA ASN A 47 23.41 51.87 -10.08
C ASN A 47 23.65 50.64 -9.15
N LEU A 48 23.34 49.43 -9.63
CA LEU A 48 23.45 48.15 -8.94
C LEU A 48 24.73 47.42 -9.38
N SER A 49 25.42 46.79 -8.43
CA SER A 49 26.51 45.86 -8.73
C SER A 49 25.97 44.52 -9.22
N LEU A 50 26.82 43.73 -9.89
CA LEU A 50 26.47 42.35 -10.27
C LEU A 50 26.12 41.50 -9.05
N HIS A 51 26.78 41.73 -7.91
CA HIS A 51 26.39 41.18 -6.62
C HIS A 51 24.97 41.60 -6.21
N GLY A 52 24.57 42.85 -6.43
CA GLY A 52 23.20 43.32 -6.18
C GLY A 52 22.14 42.56 -7.00
N LEU A 53 22.44 42.28 -8.27
CA LEU A 53 21.56 41.50 -9.14
C LEU A 53 21.48 40.03 -8.72
N LEU A 54 22.63 39.41 -8.41
CA LEU A 54 22.68 38.05 -7.87
C LEU A 54 21.80 37.90 -6.62
N ASN A 55 21.80 38.91 -5.75
CA ASN A 55 21.01 38.88 -4.52
C ASN A 55 19.49 38.93 -4.74
N VAL A 56 19.03 39.29 -5.94
CA VAL A 56 17.62 39.18 -6.31
C VAL A 56 17.29 37.73 -6.69
N ALA A 57 18.18 37.08 -7.44
CA ALA A 57 18.02 35.69 -7.87
C ALA A 57 18.24 34.69 -6.73
N ARG A 58 19.25 34.92 -5.89
CA ARG A 58 19.74 34.03 -4.83
C ARG A 58 20.04 34.81 -3.53
N PRO A 59 18.99 35.33 -2.87
CA PRO A 59 19.15 36.18 -1.69
C PRO A 59 19.75 35.46 -0.47
N GLU A 60 19.65 34.13 -0.41
CA GLU A 60 20.14 33.32 0.69
C GLU A 60 21.68 33.25 0.77
N LEU A 61 22.38 33.50 -0.35
CA LEU A 61 23.85 33.45 -0.41
C LEU A 61 24.53 34.44 0.55
N LYS A 62 23.85 35.53 0.93
CA LYS A 62 24.35 36.51 1.91
C LYS A 62 24.43 35.98 3.34
N TYR A 63 23.63 34.97 3.65
CA TYR A 63 23.41 34.48 5.01
C TYR A 63 24.15 33.17 5.28
N ILE A 64 24.93 32.66 4.32
CA ILE A 64 25.66 31.41 4.50
C ILE A 64 26.81 31.63 5.49
N ASP A 65 26.81 30.85 6.56
CA ASP A 65 27.91 30.84 7.52
C ASP A 65 29.12 30.13 6.91
N LEU A 66 30.28 30.81 6.91
CA LEU A 66 31.54 30.21 6.49
C LEU A 66 32.12 29.35 7.63
N ASN A 67 31.51 28.19 7.87
CA ASN A 67 31.86 27.23 8.92
C ASN A 67 32.15 25.82 8.36
N CYS A 68 32.75 24.93 9.16
CA CYS A 68 33.13 23.59 8.70
C CYS A 68 31.91 22.75 8.30
N LYS A 69 30.79 22.88 9.02
CA LYS A 69 29.57 22.11 8.71
C LYS A 69 29.04 22.41 7.31
N ASN A 70 29.01 23.68 6.90
CA ASN A 70 28.57 24.08 5.56
C ASN A 70 29.60 23.77 4.46
N SER A 71 30.88 23.71 4.82
CA SER A 71 31.99 23.44 3.89
C SER A 71 32.15 21.95 3.60
N ASP A 72 31.99 21.10 4.63
CA ASP A 72 32.52 19.73 4.61
C ASP A 72 31.43 18.65 4.71
N THR A 73 30.27 18.95 5.32
CA THR A 73 29.18 17.96 5.47
C THR A 73 28.43 17.79 4.14
N PRO A 74 28.42 16.59 3.54
CA PRO A 74 27.63 16.33 2.34
C PRO A 74 26.13 16.33 2.65
N VAL A 75 25.36 16.99 1.79
CA VAL A 75 23.90 17.10 1.84
C VAL A 75 23.36 16.60 0.49
N PRO A 76 22.25 15.85 0.45
CA PRO A 76 21.54 15.60 -0.81
C PRO A 76 21.25 16.92 -1.53
N THR A 77 21.75 17.09 -2.74
CA THR A 77 21.66 18.37 -3.46
C THR A 77 20.21 18.81 -3.66
N ILE A 78 19.29 17.85 -3.82
CA ILE A 78 17.84 18.10 -3.94
C ILE A 78 17.25 18.82 -2.71
N ASP A 79 17.79 18.62 -1.50
CA ASP A 79 17.29 19.32 -0.31
C ASP A 79 17.63 20.80 -0.38
N LEU A 80 18.85 21.15 -0.82
CA LEU A 80 19.24 22.54 -1.03
C LEU A 80 18.43 23.20 -2.16
N ILE A 81 18.10 22.45 -3.21
CA ILE A 81 17.22 22.91 -4.29
C ILE A 81 15.82 23.20 -3.74
N ILE A 82 15.23 22.27 -3.00
CA ILE A 82 13.91 22.45 -2.37
C ILE A 82 13.92 23.65 -1.43
N GLU A 83 14.98 23.84 -0.64
CA GLU A 83 15.11 25.02 0.21
C GLU A 83 15.01 26.33 -0.59
N VAL A 84 15.75 26.45 -1.70
CA VAL A 84 15.70 27.64 -2.57
C VAL A 84 14.32 27.80 -3.21
N LEU A 85 13.73 26.70 -3.70
CA LEU A 85 12.38 26.71 -4.30
C LEU A 85 11.31 27.14 -3.27
N GLU A 86 11.36 26.64 -2.03
CA GLU A 86 10.45 27.06 -0.96
C GLU A 86 10.59 28.55 -0.63
N ALA A 87 11.81 29.06 -0.56
CA ALA A 87 12.07 30.47 -0.30
C ALA A 87 11.52 31.34 -1.44
N ARG A 88 11.68 30.90 -2.70
CA ARG A 88 11.15 31.59 -3.87
C ARG A 88 9.62 31.55 -3.92
N ALA A 89 9.01 30.42 -3.58
CA ALA A 89 7.55 30.21 -3.61
C ALA A 89 6.80 30.94 -2.49
N HIS A 90 7.48 31.37 -1.42
CA HIS A 90 6.86 32.00 -0.25
C HIS A 90 5.95 33.19 -0.58
N MET A 91 6.48 34.18 -1.30
CA MET A 91 5.73 35.40 -1.66
C MET A 91 4.66 35.13 -2.74
N PRO A 92 4.94 34.39 -3.84
CA PRO A 92 3.90 34.02 -4.80
C PRO A 92 2.74 33.22 -4.20
N LEU A 93 3.01 32.38 -3.20
CA LEU A 93 1.98 31.67 -2.44
C LEU A 93 1.23 32.58 -1.46
N GLY A 94 1.51 33.89 -1.42
CA GLY A 94 0.82 34.85 -0.57
C GLY A 94 1.03 34.62 0.92
N LEU A 95 2.14 33.97 1.31
CA LEU A 95 2.53 33.88 2.71
C LEU A 95 3.03 35.25 3.19
N VAL A 96 2.67 35.61 4.43
CA VAL A 96 3.02 36.90 5.04
C VAL A 96 4.39 36.80 5.70
N GLY A 97 5.23 37.81 5.47
CA GLY A 97 6.58 37.91 6.03
C GLY A 97 7.67 37.64 5.01
N SER A 98 8.92 37.57 5.47
CA SER A 98 10.05 37.18 4.63
C SER A 98 10.35 35.69 4.81
N PRO A 99 10.74 34.96 3.75
CA PRO A 99 11.16 33.58 3.88
C PRO A 99 12.40 33.49 4.80
N ASN A 100 12.56 32.36 5.50
CA ASN A 100 13.79 32.10 6.23
C ASN A 100 14.93 31.81 5.24
N LEU A 101 15.83 32.78 5.07
CA LEU A 101 17.01 32.69 4.22
C LEU A 101 18.27 32.24 4.97
N ASN A 102 18.22 32.17 6.30
CA ASN A 102 19.36 31.82 7.15
C ASN A 102 19.38 30.32 7.48
N ARG A 103 19.37 29.47 6.44
CA ARG A 103 19.41 28.01 6.57
C ARG A 103 20.85 27.53 6.52
N GLN A 104 21.29 26.88 7.60
CA GLN A 104 22.64 26.32 7.75
C GLN A 104 22.58 24.80 7.89
N THR A 105 23.65 24.12 7.50
CA THR A 105 23.81 22.68 7.76
C THR A 105 24.27 22.49 9.20
N THR A 106 23.46 21.83 10.03
CA THR A 106 23.81 21.56 11.43
C THR A 106 23.84 20.08 11.79
N TRP A 107 23.15 19.25 11.02
CA TRP A 107 23.03 17.79 11.21
C TRP A 107 24.20 17.01 10.62
N THR A 108 24.26 15.70 10.93
CA THR A 108 25.26 14.78 10.37
C THR A 108 24.90 14.37 8.94
N GLU A 109 25.87 13.84 8.18
CA GLU A 109 25.58 13.30 6.85
C GLU A 109 24.58 12.14 6.92
N GLU A 110 24.68 11.27 7.92
CA GLU A 110 23.77 10.14 8.06
C GLU A 110 22.32 10.61 8.26
N ASP A 111 22.10 11.60 9.12
CA ASP A 111 20.76 12.15 9.38
C ASP A 111 20.18 12.84 8.15
N LEU A 112 21.01 13.61 7.42
CA LEU A 112 20.61 14.35 6.22
C LEU A 112 20.24 13.44 5.05
N GLN A 113 20.82 12.23 4.97
CA GLN A 113 20.37 11.24 3.98
C GLN A 113 18.94 10.78 4.24
N VAL A 114 18.55 10.66 5.51
CA VAL A 114 17.25 10.15 5.92
C VAL A 114 16.20 11.24 5.91
N TYR A 115 16.53 12.44 6.36
CA TYR A 115 15.60 13.56 6.48
C TYR A 115 16.23 14.89 6.09
N PRO A 116 15.50 15.78 5.41
CA PRO A 116 15.94 17.15 5.23
C PRO A 116 15.89 17.87 6.59
N GLU A 117 16.93 18.66 6.84
CA GLU A 117 17.01 19.50 8.03
C GLU A 117 15.99 20.65 7.98
N HIS A 118 15.72 21.19 6.79
CA HIS A 118 14.86 22.35 6.59
C HIS A 118 13.65 22.02 5.71
N ILE A 119 12.44 22.21 6.26
CA ILE A 119 11.17 22.17 5.53
C ILE A 119 10.32 23.35 6.01
N ASN A 120 9.67 24.07 5.11
CA ASN A 120 8.65 25.06 5.46
C ASN A 120 7.22 24.47 5.34
N PRO A 121 6.57 24.04 6.44
CA PRO A 121 5.26 23.38 6.38
C PRO A 121 4.16 24.30 5.83
N ALA A 122 4.25 25.63 6.04
CA ALA A 122 3.25 26.58 5.55
C ALA A 122 3.16 26.61 4.01
N ILE A 123 4.26 26.32 3.31
CA ILE A 123 4.29 26.23 1.84
C ILE A 123 3.40 25.09 1.38
N TYR A 124 3.50 23.91 1.99
CA TYR A 124 2.76 22.73 1.57
C TYR A 124 1.27 22.80 1.94
N VAL A 125 0.93 23.53 3.01
CA VAL A 125 -0.47 23.88 3.31
C VAL A 125 -1.08 24.72 2.19
N GLU A 126 -0.33 25.67 1.59
CA GLU A 126 -0.82 26.46 0.45
C GLU A 126 -0.76 25.69 -0.88
N LEU A 127 0.23 24.82 -1.09
CA LEU A 127 0.32 23.97 -2.28
C LEU A 127 -0.82 22.94 -2.37
N ALA A 128 -1.36 22.52 -1.23
CA ALA A 128 -2.52 21.63 -1.16
C ALA A 128 -3.85 22.33 -1.52
N LYS A 129 -3.89 23.67 -1.56
CA LYS A 129 -5.14 24.42 -1.79
C LYS A 129 -5.51 24.48 -3.28
N PRO A 130 -6.68 23.94 -3.67
CA PRO A 130 -7.12 23.95 -5.06
C PRO A 130 -7.46 25.34 -5.60
N THR A 131 -7.78 26.30 -4.74
CA THR A 131 -8.09 27.69 -5.14
C THR A 131 -6.85 28.48 -5.59
N LYS A 132 -5.65 28.03 -5.17
CA LYS A 132 -4.36 28.64 -5.52
C LYS A 132 -3.57 27.81 -6.51
N CYS A 133 -3.52 26.50 -6.25
CA CYS A 133 -2.64 25.53 -6.90
C CYS A 133 -3.48 24.55 -7.71
N TYR A 134 -4.00 25.02 -8.85
CA TYR A 134 -4.88 24.24 -9.74
C TYR A 134 -4.27 23.93 -11.11
N ARG A 135 -3.08 24.47 -11.41
CA ARG A 135 -2.33 24.18 -12.63
C ARG A 135 -0.83 24.25 -12.35
N PRO A 136 0.01 23.42 -13.00
CA PRO A 136 -0.37 22.35 -13.95
C PRO A 136 -1.13 21.20 -13.25
N PHE A 137 -1.59 20.19 -13.99
CA PHE A 137 -2.55 19.19 -13.49
C PHE A 137 -1.99 18.28 -12.38
N GLU A 138 -0.68 18.32 -12.13
CA GLU A 138 0.01 17.70 -10.99
C GLU A 138 -0.31 18.40 -9.65
N LEU A 139 -0.69 19.69 -9.68
CA LEU A 139 -1.13 20.44 -8.51
C LEU A 139 -2.66 20.33 -8.34
N PRO A 140 -3.18 20.38 -7.11
CA PRO A 140 -2.49 20.67 -5.85
C PRO A 140 -1.71 19.47 -5.31
N PHE A 141 -0.66 19.76 -4.54
CA PHE A 141 0.22 18.76 -3.93
C PHE A 141 0.08 18.79 -2.40
N ASP A 142 -0.27 17.64 -1.81
CA ASP A 142 -0.42 17.46 -0.36
C ASP A 142 0.73 16.60 0.18
N LEU A 143 1.76 17.27 0.72
CA LEU A 143 2.93 16.59 1.28
C LEU A 143 2.57 15.70 2.47
N HIS A 144 1.63 16.12 3.32
CA HIS A 144 1.34 15.42 4.57
C HIS A 144 0.58 14.13 4.31
N LEU A 145 -0.32 14.13 3.33
CA LEU A 145 -0.98 12.92 2.85
C LEU A 145 0.01 11.94 2.22
N GLU A 146 0.90 12.41 1.34
CA GLU A 146 1.89 11.55 0.68
C GLU A 146 2.90 10.97 1.67
N ASP A 147 3.29 11.74 2.69
CA ASP A 147 4.11 11.30 3.80
C ASP A 147 3.42 10.19 4.60
N ALA A 148 2.15 10.41 4.99
CA ALA A 148 1.35 9.41 5.72
C ALA A 148 1.18 8.11 4.92
N ARG A 149 0.80 8.20 3.64
CA ARG A 149 0.66 7.04 2.73
C ARG A 149 1.96 6.24 2.66
N SER A 150 3.09 6.91 2.50
CA SER A 150 4.39 6.27 2.34
C SER A 150 4.83 5.51 3.60
N TYR A 151 4.63 6.08 4.80
CA TYR A 151 5.00 5.43 6.05
C TYR A 151 4.02 4.32 6.46
N LEU A 152 2.72 4.48 6.21
CA LEU A 152 1.74 3.39 6.41
C LEU A 152 2.06 2.17 5.55
N GLN A 153 2.45 2.41 4.28
CA GLN A 153 2.86 1.33 3.37
C GLN A 153 4.02 0.52 3.92
N VAL A 154 5.02 1.17 4.51
CA VAL A 154 6.18 0.50 5.11
C VAL A 154 5.83 -0.26 6.39
N ILE A 155 4.86 0.22 7.18
CA ILE A 155 4.32 -0.52 8.34
C ILE A 155 3.60 -1.82 7.90
N GLY A 156 3.24 -1.93 6.61
CA GLY A 156 2.56 -3.07 6.00
C GLY A 156 1.05 -2.88 5.87
N THR A 157 0.57 -1.63 5.85
CA THR A 157 -0.85 -1.29 5.71
C THR A 157 -1.04 -0.09 4.78
N SER A 158 -2.26 0.42 4.65
CA SER A 158 -2.56 1.64 3.92
C SER A 158 -3.61 2.45 4.68
N ARG A 159 -3.76 3.73 4.34
CA ARG A 159 -4.85 4.53 4.90
C ARG A 159 -6.22 3.96 4.49
N VAL A 160 -6.33 3.37 3.29
CA VAL A 160 -7.55 2.65 2.86
C VAL A 160 -7.84 1.46 3.76
N ALA A 161 -6.85 0.61 4.04
CA ALA A 161 -7.02 -0.54 4.93
C ALA A 161 -7.37 -0.10 6.36
N LEU A 162 -6.82 1.03 6.80
CA LEU A 162 -7.18 1.66 8.06
C LEU A 162 -8.65 2.10 8.08
N GLN A 163 -9.10 2.83 7.06
CA GLN A 163 -10.51 3.23 6.91
C GLN A 163 -11.46 2.04 6.78
N ASP A 164 -11.04 0.96 6.12
CA ASP A 164 -11.80 -0.28 6.01
C ASP A 164 -11.93 -0.99 7.37
N ALA A 165 -10.90 -0.96 8.22
CA ALA A 165 -10.98 -1.51 9.58
C ALA A 165 -11.97 -0.76 10.47
N PHE A 166 -12.18 0.54 10.21
CA PHE A 166 -13.15 1.37 10.93
C PHE A 166 -14.53 1.49 10.23
N GLU A 167 -14.78 0.78 9.12
CA GLU A 167 -16.01 0.93 8.31
C GLU A 167 -17.32 0.67 9.06
N TRP A 168 -17.28 -0.19 10.08
CA TRP A 168 -18.45 -0.50 10.90
C TRP A 168 -18.83 0.66 11.84
N PHE A 169 -17.87 1.51 12.22
CA PHE A 169 -18.07 2.60 13.16
C PHE A 169 -18.58 3.87 12.46
N GLY A 170 -19.24 4.74 13.23
CA GLY A 170 -19.88 5.93 12.70
C GLY A 170 -18.90 6.89 12.02
N GLY A 171 -19.34 7.54 10.94
CA GLY A 171 -18.50 8.53 10.26
C GLY A 171 -17.42 7.91 9.38
N PHE A 172 -17.62 6.66 8.92
CA PHE A 172 -16.81 6.00 7.90
C PHE A 172 -17.65 5.27 6.85
N GLU A 173 -18.83 5.76 6.49
CA GLU A 173 -19.62 5.05 5.48
C GLU A 173 -18.88 4.97 4.13
N ALA A 174 -19.05 3.89 3.37
CA ALA A 174 -18.33 3.68 2.11
C ALA A 174 -18.53 4.80 1.06
N THR A 175 -19.63 5.55 1.17
CA THR A 175 -19.99 6.67 0.29
C THR A 175 -19.40 8.03 0.74
N GLN A 176 -18.72 8.08 1.88
CA GLN A 176 -18.08 9.31 2.34
C GLN A 176 -17.00 9.79 1.38
N ILE A 177 -16.91 11.11 1.24
CA ILE A 177 -16.13 11.75 0.19
C ILE A 177 -14.65 11.41 0.34
N PHE A 178 -14.04 11.52 1.53
CA PHE A 178 -12.61 11.24 1.63
C PHE A 178 -12.29 9.76 1.54
N ARG A 179 -13.20 8.85 1.93
CA ARG A 179 -13.02 7.41 1.67
C ARG A 179 -12.99 7.10 0.18
N VAL A 180 -13.90 7.70 -0.59
CA VAL A 180 -13.89 7.61 -2.06
C VAL A 180 -12.58 8.17 -2.61
N ASP A 181 -12.15 9.34 -2.13
CA ASP A 181 -10.93 10.00 -2.60
C ASP A 181 -9.67 9.21 -2.29
N GLU A 182 -9.55 8.68 -1.07
CA GLU A 182 -8.39 7.89 -0.65
C GLU A 182 -8.28 6.60 -1.46
N ARG A 183 -9.42 5.94 -1.77
CA ARG A 183 -9.45 4.77 -2.66
C ARG A 183 -9.04 5.12 -4.09
N LEU A 184 -9.36 6.32 -4.57
CA LEU A 184 -8.97 6.82 -5.89
C LEU A 184 -7.57 7.46 -5.92
N GLY A 185 -6.87 7.52 -4.79
CA GLY A 185 -5.55 8.15 -4.66
C GLY A 185 -5.56 9.68 -4.66
N LEU A 186 -6.74 10.32 -4.62
CA LEU A 186 -6.90 11.77 -4.68
C LEU A 186 -6.61 12.41 -3.31
N SER A 187 -5.95 13.56 -3.30
CA SER A 187 -5.97 14.47 -2.14
C SER A 187 -7.27 15.27 -2.11
N LYS A 188 -7.61 15.88 -0.96
CA LYS A 188 -8.80 16.74 -0.85
C LYS A 188 -8.82 17.83 -1.93
N GLY A 189 -7.69 18.52 -2.14
CA GLY A 189 -7.62 19.57 -3.15
C GLY A 189 -7.80 19.04 -4.58
N GLN A 190 -7.25 17.86 -4.89
CA GLN A 190 -7.43 17.24 -6.20
C GLN A 190 -8.89 16.84 -6.42
N SER A 191 -9.51 16.27 -5.39
CA SER A 191 -10.93 15.90 -5.35
C SER A 191 -11.85 17.09 -5.55
N ASP A 192 -11.59 18.21 -4.87
CA ASP A 192 -12.38 19.44 -4.98
C ASP A 192 -12.35 19.99 -6.42
N LEU A 193 -11.21 19.90 -7.11
CA LEU A 193 -11.08 20.28 -8.53
C LEU A 193 -11.81 19.33 -9.48
N VAL A 194 -11.77 18.02 -9.22
CA VAL A 194 -12.49 17.03 -10.03
C VAL A 194 -13.99 17.24 -9.87
N ARG A 195 -14.47 17.42 -8.64
CA ARG A 195 -15.89 17.59 -8.32
C ARG A 195 -16.42 18.97 -8.64
N ASP A 196 -15.55 19.95 -8.84
CA ASP A 196 -15.90 21.34 -9.12
C ASP A 196 -16.74 21.94 -7.98
N VAL A 197 -16.23 21.82 -6.75
CA VAL A 197 -16.85 22.33 -5.53
C VAL A 197 -16.94 23.88 -5.57
N LEU A 198 -17.70 24.50 -4.67
CA LEU A 198 -17.82 25.96 -4.61
C LEU A 198 -16.45 26.66 -4.47
N ASP A 199 -16.36 27.90 -4.95
CA ASP A 199 -15.17 28.77 -4.92
C ASP A 199 -13.95 28.27 -5.72
N MET A 200 -14.15 27.39 -6.70
CA MET A 200 -13.09 27.00 -7.63
C MET A 200 -12.80 28.09 -8.67
N PRO A 201 -11.53 28.25 -9.10
CA PRO A 201 -11.17 29.09 -10.23
C PRO A 201 -11.99 28.75 -11.47
N SER A 202 -12.22 29.74 -12.33
CA SER A 202 -12.94 29.53 -13.59
C SER A 202 -12.24 28.49 -14.47
N LEU A 203 -12.98 27.87 -15.40
CA LEU A 203 -12.39 26.87 -16.29
C LEU A 203 -11.28 27.47 -17.17
N GLU A 204 -11.45 28.71 -17.63
CA GLU A 204 -10.42 29.43 -18.40
C GLU A 204 -9.12 29.62 -17.59
N GLU A 205 -9.22 29.98 -16.31
CA GLU A 205 -8.07 30.08 -15.41
C GLU A 205 -7.40 28.73 -15.19
N ARG A 206 -8.16 27.65 -15.08
CA ARG A 206 -7.63 26.28 -14.96
C ARG A 206 -6.80 25.84 -16.16
N TRP A 207 -7.18 26.28 -17.37
CA TRP A 207 -6.39 26.10 -18.60
C TRP A 207 -5.30 27.18 -18.78
N GLY A 208 -5.23 28.13 -17.85
CA GLY A 208 -4.19 29.15 -17.72
C GLY A 208 -4.41 30.39 -18.57
N PHE A 209 -5.66 30.74 -18.81
CA PHE A 209 -6.06 32.03 -19.39
C PHE A 209 -6.54 32.99 -18.30
N PRO A 210 -6.33 34.31 -18.45
CA PRO A 210 -6.91 35.30 -17.55
C PRO A 210 -8.45 35.23 -17.55
N LEU A 211 -9.05 35.49 -16.39
CA LEU A 211 -10.50 35.59 -16.24
C LEU A 211 -11.10 36.62 -17.23
N GLY A 212 -12.18 36.26 -17.91
CA GLY A 212 -12.84 37.06 -18.92
C GLY A 212 -12.20 37.00 -20.32
N SER A 213 -11.32 36.05 -20.59
CA SER A 213 -10.68 35.91 -21.91
C SER A 213 -11.67 35.35 -22.94
N GLY A 214 -12.48 36.20 -23.58
CA GLY A 214 -13.52 35.76 -24.51
C GLY A 214 -13.09 34.86 -25.69
N THR A 215 -11.78 34.76 -25.98
CA THR A 215 -11.21 33.91 -27.05
C THR A 215 -10.49 32.66 -26.54
N TRP A 216 -10.46 32.39 -25.24
CA TRP A 216 -9.63 31.32 -24.64
C TRP A 216 -9.92 29.93 -25.23
N ILE A 217 -11.19 29.64 -25.53
CA ILE A 217 -11.60 28.36 -26.16
C ILE A 217 -10.96 28.22 -27.55
N THR A 218 -10.93 29.29 -28.34
CA THR A 218 -10.30 29.26 -29.67
C THR A 218 -8.79 29.06 -29.55
N GLU A 219 -8.16 29.70 -28.56
CA GLU A 219 -6.72 29.62 -28.35
C GLU A 219 -6.28 28.24 -27.84
N ILE A 220 -6.97 27.66 -26.85
CA ILE A 220 -6.61 26.34 -26.30
C ILE A 220 -6.80 25.19 -27.29
N ASN A 221 -7.56 25.41 -28.36
CA ASN A 221 -7.73 24.44 -29.44
C ASN A 221 -6.52 24.39 -30.41
N LYS A 222 -5.49 25.22 -30.22
CA LYS A 222 -4.19 25.05 -30.90
C LYS A 222 -3.45 23.86 -30.31
N VAL A 223 -3.06 22.90 -31.13
CA VAL A 223 -2.53 21.59 -30.67
C VAL A 223 -1.29 21.75 -29.81
N GLU A 224 -0.33 22.58 -30.22
CA GLU A 224 0.90 22.83 -29.45
C GLU A 224 0.61 23.45 -28.08
N LEU A 225 -0.32 24.42 -28.01
CA LEU A 225 -0.70 25.06 -26.75
C LEU A 225 -1.45 24.09 -25.83
N PHE A 226 -2.34 23.26 -26.38
CA PHE A 226 -3.02 22.23 -25.60
C PHE A 226 -2.04 21.22 -25.01
N MET A 227 -1.10 20.73 -25.80
CA MET A 227 -0.06 19.79 -25.35
C MET A 227 0.76 20.37 -24.20
N GLU A 228 1.19 21.63 -24.35
CA GLU A 228 1.90 22.37 -23.30
C GLU A 228 1.06 22.46 -22.01
N ARG A 229 -0.21 22.88 -22.12
CA ARG A 229 -1.09 23.15 -20.96
C ARG A 229 -1.65 21.91 -20.29
N ALA A 230 -1.88 20.82 -21.03
CA ALA A 230 -2.29 19.52 -20.51
C ALA A 230 -1.11 18.68 -19.99
N SER A 231 0.12 19.08 -20.37
CA SER A 231 1.36 18.35 -20.14
C SER A 231 1.28 16.94 -20.72
N LEU A 232 0.97 16.88 -22.02
CA LEU A 232 0.85 15.66 -22.82
C LEU A 232 1.77 15.75 -24.03
N ASP A 233 2.39 14.63 -24.38
CA ASP A 233 3.06 14.49 -25.68
C ASP A 233 2.04 14.17 -26.79
N PHE A 234 2.51 14.21 -28.04
CA PHE A 234 1.62 14.02 -29.18
C PHE A 234 0.97 12.62 -29.21
N PRO A 235 1.68 11.51 -28.94
CA PRO A 235 1.07 10.19 -28.81
C PRO A 235 -0.05 10.14 -27.76
N ALA A 236 0.15 10.74 -26.58
CA ALA A 236 -0.88 10.77 -25.55
C ALA A 236 -2.10 11.63 -25.97
N VAL A 237 -1.92 12.67 -26.77
CA VAL A 237 -3.04 13.41 -27.38
C VAL A 237 -3.80 12.55 -28.38
N GLN A 238 -3.11 11.77 -29.22
CA GLN A 238 -3.77 10.86 -30.16
C GLN A 238 -4.57 9.77 -29.43
N GLU A 239 -4.00 9.20 -28.36
CA GLU A 239 -4.69 8.24 -27.51
C GLU A 239 -5.91 8.86 -26.81
N LEU A 240 -5.77 10.09 -26.31
CA LEU A 240 -6.88 10.84 -25.70
C LEU A 240 -8.01 11.08 -26.70
N LEU A 241 -7.69 11.51 -27.93
CA LEU A 241 -8.70 11.73 -28.97
C LEU A 241 -9.41 10.44 -29.35
N ARG A 242 -8.79 9.27 -29.17
CA ARG A 242 -9.41 7.97 -29.46
C ARG A 242 -10.26 7.43 -28.31
N THR A 243 -10.35 8.07 -27.15
CA THR A 243 -11.25 7.59 -26.09
C THR A 243 -12.71 7.69 -26.54
N ARG A 244 -13.58 6.83 -26.01
CA ARG A 244 -15.01 6.86 -26.38
C ARG A 244 -15.71 8.15 -26.03
N MET A 245 -15.13 8.92 -25.12
CA MET A 245 -15.61 10.24 -24.76
C MET A 245 -15.33 11.29 -25.86
N PHE A 246 -14.34 11.09 -26.74
CA PHE A 246 -13.87 12.11 -27.69
C PHE A 246 -13.71 11.64 -29.15
N ALA A 247 -13.70 10.33 -29.43
CA ALA A 247 -13.35 9.71 -30.72
C ALA A 247 -14.14 10.24 -31.92
N ASP A 248 -15.43 10.54 -31.73
CA ASP A 248 -16.32 10.95 -32.81
C ASP A 248 -16.65 12.45 -32.77
N GLU A 249 -15.99 13.21 -31.88
CA GLU A 249 -16.26 14.64 -31.68
C GLU A 249 -15.15 15.52 -32.25
N THR A 250 -13.88 15.13 -32.09
CA THR A 250 -12.74 16.02 -32.35
C THR A 250 -11.70 15.40 -33.27
N LYS A 251 -11.23 16.16 -34.27
CA LYS A 251 -10.10 15.79 -35.12
C LYS A 251 -9.02 16.87 -35.16
N ILE A 252 -7.80 16.47 -35.52
CA ILE A 252 -6.69 17.39 -35.77
C ILE A 252 -6.71 17.81 -37.24
N VAL A 253 -6.78 19.11 -37.48
CA VAL A 253 -6.61 19.72 -38.80
C VAL A 253 -5.24 20.35 -38.88
N TYR A 254 -4.41 19.83 -39.78
CA TYR A 254 -3.05 20.31 -40.00
C TYR A 254 -3.05 21.47 -40.99
N ALA A 255 -2.47 22.60 -40.59
CA ALA A 255 -2.24 23.72 -41.51
C ALA A 255 -1.17 23.37 -42.56
N THR A 256 -0.13 22.64 -42.15
CA THR A 256 0.95 22.15 -43.02
C THR A 256 1.14 20.64 -42.82
N PRO A 257 1.24 19.84 -43.90
CA PRO A 257 1.48 18.41 -43.79
C PRO A 257 2.73 18.09 -42.95
N CYS A 258 2.65 17.04 -42.13
CA CYS A 258 3.76 16.54 -41.31
C CYS A 258 4.31 17.49 -40.24
N THR A 259 3.62 18.59 -39.91
CA THR A 259 4.02 19.50 -38.81
C THR A 259 2.83 19.84 -37.91
N LEU A 260 3.07 19.97 -36.60
CA LEU A 260 2.06 20.41 -35.63
C LEU A 260 1.91 21.94 -35.56
N LYS A 261 2.80 22.67 -36.24
CA LYS A 261 2.76 24.12 -36.29
C LYS A 261 1.44 24.59 -36.90
N ASP A 262 0.74 25.45 -36.17
CA ASP A 262 -0.58 25.98 -36.53
C ASP A 262 -1.68 24.91 -36.68
N ALA A 263 -1.44 23.67 -36.22
CA ALA A 263 -2.46 22.63 -36.19
C ALA A 263 -3.51 22.96 -35.12
N VAL A 264 -4.77 22.69 -35.43
CA VAL A 264 -5.91 22.99 -34.57
C VAL A 264 -6.84 21.80 -34.43
N PHE A 265 -7.43 21.66 -33.25
CA PHE A 265 -8.55 20.75 -33.03
C PHE A 265 -9.83 21.36 -33.60
N ARG A 266 -10.56 20.58 -34.39
CA ARG A 266 -11.84 20.95 -35.01
C ARG A 266 -12.89 19.89 -34.74
N ASP A 267 -14.13 20.34 -34.63
CA ASP A 267 -15.28 19.47 -34.49
C ASP A 267 -15.48 18.66 -35.78
N ILE A 268 -15.75 17.37 -35.66
CA ILE A 268 -15.90 16.45 -36.80
C ILE A 268 -17.18 16.75 -37.58
N ALA A 269 -18.27 17.11 -36.90
CA ALA A 269 -19.56 17.41 -37.53
C ALA A 269 -19.59 18.81 -38.17
N ASN A 270 -18.82 19.76 -37.62
CA ASN A 270 -18.70 21.12 -38.12
C ASN A 270 -17.29 21.71 -37.91
N GLU A 271 -16.43 21.57 -38.93
CA GLU A 271 -15.04 22.04 -38.88
C GLU A 271 -14.86 23.55 -38.63
N THR A 272 -15.92 24.36 -38.74
CA THR A 272 -15.85 25.79 -38.39
C THR A 272 -15.82 26.05 -36.89
N GLN A 273 -16.29 25.10 -36.09
CA GLN A 273 -16.30 25.17 -34.63
C GLN A 273 -14.95 24.71 -34.04
N PRO A 274 -14.58 25.17 -32.84
CA PRO A 274 -13.48 24.59 -32.08
C PRO A 274 -13.75 23.10 -31.82
N GLY A 275 -12.70 22.27 -31.84
CA GLY A 275 -12.84 20.84 -31.57
C GLY A 275 -13.16 20.50 -30.12
N PHE A 276 -12.72 21.34 -29.19
CA PHE A 276 -13.04 21.25 -27.77
C PHE A 276 -13.81 22.47 -27.27
N ASP A 277 -14.98 22.24 -26.69
CA ASP A 277 -15.78 23.24 -25.99
C ASP A 277 -15.49 23.25 -24.47
N SER A 278 -16.19 24.11 -23.73
CA SER A 278 -16.01 24.20 -22.27
C SER A 278 -16.42 22.92 -21.51
N THR A 279 -17.31 22.12 -22.07
CA THR A 279 -17.78 20.86 -21.46
C THR A 279 -16.71 19.78 -21.63
N GLN A 280 -16.22 19.59 -22.86
CA GLN A 280 -15.16 18.65 -23.19
C GLN A 280 -13.87 18.99 -22.43
N LEU A 281 -13.48 20.27 -22.38
CA LEU A 281 -12.29 20.70 -21.63
C LEU A 281 -12.41 20.44 -20.12
N ARG A 282 -13.62 20.51 -19.55
CA ARG A 282 -13.87 20.12 -18.15
C ARG A 282 -13.72 18.61 -17.96
N HIS A 283 -14.26 17.81 -18.88
CA HIS A 283 -14.14 16.36 -18.85
C HIS A 283 -12.68 15.90 -19.02
N ILE A 284 -11.94 16.48 -19.96
CA ILE A 284 -10.51 16.22 -20.16
C ILE A 284 -9.73 16.53 -18.88
N GLN A 285 -9.97 17.67 -18.25
CA GLN A 285 -9.29 18.03 -16.99
C GLN A 285 -9.55 16.97 -15.90
N ARG A 286 -10.82 16.58 -15.71
CA ARG A 286 -11.20 15.57 -14.72
C ARG A 286 -10.55 14.22 -15.03
N PHE A 287 -10.62 13.80 -16.28
CA PHE A 287 -10.08 12.54 -16.77
C PHE A 287 -8.57 12.44 -16.52
N LEU A 288 -7.81 13.46 -16.92
CA LEU A 288 -6.36 13.48 -16.75
C LEU A 288 -5.93 13.54 -15.27
N ARG A 289 -6.75 14.14 -14.39
CA ARG A 289 -6.49 14.17 -12.95
C ARG A 289 -6.72 12.81 -12.30
N VAL A 290 -7.86 12.18 -12.58
CA VAL A 290 -8.19 10.85 -12.05
C VAL A 290 -7.25 9.78 -12.61
N LYS A 291 -6.89 9.86 -13.90
CA LYS A 291 -5.88 8.99 -14.53
C LYS A 291 -4.56 9.03 -13.77
N ARG A 292 -4.05 10.24 -13.48
CA ARG A 292 -2.80 10.44 -12.74
C ARG A 292 -2.90 9.92 -11.30
N ALA A 293 -4.02 10.15 -10.62
CA ALA A 293 -4.22 9.70 -9.24
C ALA A 293 -4.25 8.16 -9.11
N LEU A 294 -4.88 7.47 -10.07
CA LEU A 294 -4.93 6.00 -10.11
C LEU A 294 -3.65 5.36 -10.68
N GLY A 295 -2.84 6.12 -11.41
CA GLY A 295 -1.68 5.59 -12.14
C GLY A 295 -2.07 4.69 -13.32
N TRP A 296 -3.28 4.86 -13.87
CA TRP A 296 -3.80 4.05 -14.98
C TRP A 296 -3.44 4.66 -16.35
N THR A 297 -3.50 3.83 -17.38
CA THR A 297 -3.42 4.27 -18.78
C THR A 297 -4.71 4.97 -19.24
N THR A 298 -4.66 5.66 -20.38
CA THR A 298 -5.85 6.31 -20.97
C THR A 298 -6.90 5.25 -21.31
N ALA A 299 -6.46 4.15 -21.93
CA ALA A 299 -7.29 3.00 -22.26
C ALA A 299 -8.01 2.39 -21.04
N GLU A 300 -7.28 2.13 -19.95
CA GLU A 300 -7.86 1.52 -18.74
C GLU A 300 -8.95 2.41 -18.11
N LEU A 301 -8.70 3.71 -17.97
CA LEU A 301 -9.68 4.60 -17.37
C LEU A 301 -10.92 4.78 -18.26
N ASP A 302 -10.74 4.96 -19.57
CA ASP A 302 -11.87 5.09 -20.49
C ASP A 302 -12.72 3.81 -20.54
N ALA A 303 -12.07 2.64 -20.64
CA ALA A 303 -12.76 1.34 -20.64
C ALA A 303 -13.59 1.15 -19.36
N VAL A 304 -13.04 1.47 -18.19
CA VAL A 304 -13.76 1.33 -16.92
C VAL A 304 -14.89 2.34 -16.79
N LEU A 305 -14.67 3.61 -17.14
CA LEU A 305 -15.72 4.63 -17.09
C LEU A 305 -16.89 4.26 -18.02
N HIS A 306 -16.58 3.85 -19.25
CA HIS A 306 -17.59 3.42 -20.21
C HIS A 306 -18.30 2.14 -19.75
N GLY A 307 -17.56 1.11 -19.36
CA GLY A 307 -18.10 -0.18 -18.96
C GLY A 307 -19.01 -0.10 -17.73
N LEU A 308 -18.70 0.77 -16.78
CA LEU A 308 -19.53 0.98 -15.59
C LEU A 308 -20.64 2.03 -15.81
N GLY A 309 -20.69 2.69 -16.97
CA GLY A 309 -21.54 3.88 -17.17
C GLY A 309 -21.22 5.00 -16.18
N ALA A 310 -19.99 5.06 -15.67
CA ALA A 310 -19.58 5.97 -14.61
C ALA A 310 -19.07 7.30 -15.19
N THR A 311 -19.57 8.40 -14.64
CA THR A 311 -19.13 9.77 -14.97
C THR A 311 -18.17 10.31 -13.91
N LEU A 312 -17.27 11.22 -14.26
CA LEU A 312 -16.35 11.86 -13.31
C LEU A 312 -17.02 12.99 -12.49
N VAL A 313 -18.19 12.69 -11.92
CA VAL A 313 -18.94 13.47 -10.93
C VAL A 313 -19.27 12.57 -9.75
N MET A 314 -19.84 13.13 -8.68
CA MET A 314 -20.03 12.47 -7.37
C MET A 314 -20.43 10.98 -7.43
N ALA A 315 -21.55 10.64 -8.10
CA ALA A 315 -22.05 9.27 -8.15
C ALA A 315 -21.16 8.30 -8.95
N GLY A 316 -20.53 8.79 -10.03
CA GLY A 316 -19.63 7.94 -10.82
C GLY A 316 -18.25 7.78 -10.18
N LEU A 317 -17.77 8.73 -9.37
CA LEU A 317 -16.57 8.56 -8.54
C LEU A 317 -16.78 7.51 -7.45
N ASP A 318 -17.95 7.47 -6.80
CA ASP A 318 -18.31 6.38 -5.88
C ASP A 318 -18.34 5.02 -6.60
N THR A 319 -18.94 4.96 -7.78
CA THR A 319 -18.97 3.75 -8.61
C THR A 319 -17.56 3.27 -8.97
N LEU A 320 -16.69 4.19 -9.38
CA LEU A 320 -15.28 3.91 -9.68
C LEU A 320 -14.53 3.44 -8.43
N ALA A 321 -14.73 4.07 -7.27
CA ALA A 321 -14.09 3.67 -6.02
C ALA A 321 -14.53 2.28 -5.54
N ARG A 322 -15.81 1.90 -5.75
CA ARG A 322 -16.32 0.54 -5.49
C ARG A 322 -15.66 -0.48 -6.40
N PHE A 323 -15.47 -0.16 -7.69
CA PHE A 323 -14.73 -1.01 -8.61
C PHE A 323 -13.26 -1.15 -8.19
N VAL A 324 -12.59 -0.05 -7.83
CA VAL A 324 -11.20 -0.07 -7.34
C VAL A 324 -11.07 -0.93 -6.07
N ARG A 325 -12.01 -0.83 -5.13
CA ARG A 325 -12.04 -1.69 -3.93
C ARG A 325 -12.09 -3.17 -4.29
N LEU A 326 -12.96 -3.56 -5.21
CA LEU A 326 -13.05 -4.96 -5.63
C LEU A 326 -11.78 -5.39 -6.36
N ARG A 327 -11.26 -4.54 -7.24
CA ARG A 327 -10.05 -4.77 -8.02
C ARG A 327 -8.82 -5.01 -7.14
N GLN A 328 -8.73 -4.33 -5.99
CA GLN A 328 -7.63 -4.50 -5.03
C GLN A 328 -7.52 -5.94 -4.50
N ARG A 329 -8.64 -6.68 -4.36
CA ARG A 329 -8.62 -8.10 -3.97
C ARG A 329 -7.98 -8.99 -5.03
N PHE A 330 -8.08 -8.59 -6.30
CA PHE A 330 -7.62 -9.36 -7.45
C PHE A 330 -6.50 -8.68 -8.22
N ALA A 331 -5.60 -7.96 -7.54
CA ALA A 331 -4.56 -7.13 -8.17
C ALA A 331 -3.69 -7.84 -9.23
N ARG A 332 -3.62 -9.18 -9.19
CA ARG A 332 -2.87 -10.01 -10.16
C ARG A 332 -3.59 -10.26 -11.48
N LEU A 333 -4.92 -10.17 -11.53
CA LEU A 333 -5.68 -10.33 -12.78
C LEU A 333 -5.47 -9.12 -13.69
N PRO A 334 -5.69 -9.18 -15.01
CA PRO A 334 -5.77 -7.98 -15.84
C PRO A 334 -6.98 -7.11 -15.47
N LEU A 335 -6.88 -5.79 -15.63
CA LEU A 335 -7.99 -4.86 -15.34
C LEU A 335 -9.21 -5.15 -16.24
N GLY A 336 -8.98 -5.44 -17.52
CA GLY A 336 -10.04 -5.84 -18.46
C GLY A 336 -10.78 -7.12 -18.03
N GLU A 337 -10.12 -8.04 -17.33
CA GLU A 337 -10.77 -9.26 -16.83
C GLU A 337 -11.80 -8.92 -15.75
N VAL A 338 -11.40 -8.12 -14.76
CA VAL A 338 -12.30 -7.68 -13.69
C VAL A 338 -13.42 -6.79 -14.23
N LEU A 339 -13.12 -5.94 -15.23
CA LEU A 339 -14.13 -5.11 -15.88
C LEU A 339 -15.19 -5.97 -16.61
N SER A 340 -14.82 -7.10 -17.20
CA SER A 340 -15.77 -8.02 -17.87
C SER A 340 -16.86 -8.58 -16.95
N TRP A 341 -16.66 -8.49 -15.63
CA TRP A 341 -17.67 -8.86 -14.64
C TRP A 341 -18.84 -7.86 -14.57
N PHE A 342 -18.63 -6.65 -15.08
CA PHE A 342 -19.58 -5.54 -15.02
C PHE A 342 -19.90 -4.93 -16.38
N ALA A 343 -19.23 -5.39 -17.43
CA ALA A 343 -19.39 -4.90 -18.79
C ALA A 343 -19.10 -6.00 -19.82
N PRO A 344 -19.48 -5.79 -21.10
CA PRO A 344 -18.98 -6.61 -22.20
C PRO A 344 -17.44 -6.56 -22.31
N LEU A 345 -16.86 -7.58 -22.93
CA LEU A 345 -15.42 -7.61 -23.25
C LEU A 345 -15.05 -6.43 -24.15
N ASP A 346 -14.03 -5.69 -23.74
CA ASP A 346 -13.64 -4.46 -24.42
C ASP A 346 -13.00 -4.72 -25.79
N ARG A 347 -13.62 -4.17 -26.85
CA ARG A 347 -13.17 -4.21 -28.26
C ARG A 347 -12.67 -2.86 -28.77
N HIS A 348 -12.50 -1.87 -27.90
CA HIS A 348 -12.14 -0.52 -28.34
C HIS A 348 -10.64 -0.38 -28.57
N GLU A 349 -10.29 0.20 -29.70
CA GLU A 349 -8.92 0.35 -30.16
C GLU A 349 -8.42 1.77 -29.85
N TYR A 350 -7.51 1.87 -28.88
CA TYR A 350 -6.90 3.15 -28.48
C TYR A 350 -5.64 3.48 -29.29
N VAL A 351 -4.95 2.43 -29.76
CA VAL A 351 -3.74 2.54 -30.57
C VAL A 351 -3.91 1.61 -31.76
N GLU A 352 -3.71 2.15 -32.95
CA GLU A 352 -3.91 1.43 -34.20
C GLU A 352 -2.95 0.23 -34.29
N GLY A 353 -3.52 -0.97 -34.50
CA GLY A 353 -2.81 -2.23 -34.60
C GLY A 353 -2.56 -2.95 -33.26
N GLU A 354 -2.86 -2.35 -32.11
CA GLU A 354 -2.71 -3.00 -30.80
C GLU A 354 -3.90 -3.92 -30.48
N PRO A 355 -3.67 -5.13 -29.93
CA PRO A 355 -4.75 -6.06 -29.61
C PRO A 355 -5.60 -5.55 -28.44
N THR A 356 -6.91 -5.47 -28.66
CA THR A 356 -7.89 -5.12 -27.63
C THR A 356 -7.97 -6.19 -26.54
N TYR A 357 -8.61 -5.91 -25.41
CA TYR A 357 -8.76 -6.93 -24.36
C TYR A 357 -9.59 -8.13 -24.85
N TYR A 358 -10.63 -7.89 -25.64
CA TYR A 358 -11.36 -8.94 -26.36
C TYR A 358 -10.41 -9.81 -27.19
N ASP A 359 -9.51 -9.18 -27.95
CA ASP A 359 -8.58 -9.91 -28.81
C ASP A 359 -7.64 -10.78 -28.00
N GLN A 360 -7.15 -10.30 -26.86
CA GLN A 360 -6.27 -11.07 -25.97
C GLN A 360 -6.95 -12.32 -25.40
N VAL A 361 -8.26 -12.27 -25.13
CA VAL A 361 -9.03 -13.39 -24.58
C VAL A 361 -9.46 -14.38 -25.66
N VAL A 362 -9.94 -13.86 -26.79
CA VAL A 362 -10.68 -14.62 -27.81
C VAL A 362 -9.76 -15.03 -28.97
N ARG A 363 -9.03 -14.09 -29.60
CA ARG A 363 -8.28 -14.37 -30.85
C ARG A 363 -7.24 -15.47 -30.77
N PRO A 364 -6.47 -15.68 -29.67
CA PRO A 364 -5.54 -16.80 -29.58
C PRO A 364 -6.21 -18.18 -29.70
N LYS A 365 -7.54 -18.24 -29.61
CA LYS A 365 -8.30 -19.46 -29.44
C LYS A 365 -9.35 -19.69 -30.52
N ILE A 366 -9.53 -18.74 -31.45
CA ILE A 366 -10.57 -18.84 -32.48
C ILE A 366 -10.09 -19.61 -33.71
N ARG A 367 -11.00 -20.40 -34.29
CA ARG A 367 -10.80 -21.04 -35.59
C ARG A 367 -11.71 -20.46 -36.69
N ASP A 368 -12.74 -19.70 -36.31
CA ASP A 368 -13.78 -19.19 -37.20
C ASP A 368 -13.86 -17.65 -37.23
N ALA A 369 -14.21 -17.10 -38.41
CA ALA A 369 -14.37 -15.67 -38.63
C ALA A 369 -15.60 -15.06 -37.93
N ALA A 370 -16.58 -15.87 -37.49
CA ALA A 370 -17.78 -15.42 -36.79
C ALA A 370 -17.46 -14.65 -35.49
N PHE A 371 -16.37 -15.01 -34.80
CA PHE A 371 -15.88 -14.27 -33.62
C PHE A 371 -15.29 -12.90 -33.95
N THR A 372 -15.00 -12.60 -35.22
CA THR A 372 -14.63 -11.25 -35.64
C THR A 372 -15.87 -10.39 -35.89
N ALA A 373 -16.90 -10.97 -36.50
CA ALA A 373 -18.14 -10.28 -36.85
C ALA A 373 -19.03 -10.02 -35.61
N LEU A 374 -19.33 -11.05 -34.81
CA LEU A 374 -20.27 -11.02 -33.67
C LEU A 374 -21.61 -10.35 -34.00
N ASP A 375 -22.10 -10.55 -35.22
CA ASP A 375 -23.30 -9.92 -35.79
C ASP A 375 -24.60 -10.69 -35.50
N GLY A 376 -24.51 -11.80 -34.74
CA GLY A 376 -25.64 -12.68 -34.43
C GLY A 376 -26.10 -13.56 -35.59
N SER A 377 -25.34 -13.63 -36.70
CA SER A 377 -25.70 -14.49 -37.86
C SER A 377 -25.53 -16.00 -37.60
N LYS A 378 -24.94 -16.38 -36.46
CA LYS A 378 -24.61 -17.75 -36.08
C LYS A 378 -25.00 -18.01 -34.63
N LEU A 379 -25.24 -19.28 -34.31
CA LEU A 379 -25.71 -19.70 -32.98
C LEU A 379 -24.56 -20.20 -32.11
N LEU A 380 -24.72 -20.10 -30.79
CA LEU A 380 -23.71 -20.56 -29.82
C LEU A 380 -23.39 -22.06 -29.96
N LYS A 381 -24.39 -22.90 -30.26
CA LYS A 381 -24.20 -24.36 -30.44
C LYS A 381 -23.26 -24.72 -31.59
N ASP A 382 -23.13 -23.86 -32.60
CA ASP A 382 -22.27 -24.12 -33.76
C ASP A 382 -20.78 -24.01 -33.40
N PHE A 383 -20.45 -23.38 -32.26
CA PHE A 383 -19.08 -23.07 -31.85
C PHE A 383 -18.71 -23.59 -30.45
N ARG A 384 -19.36 -24.67 -29.97
CA ARG A 384 -19.08 -25.22 -28.63
C ARG A 384 -17.59 -25.45 -28.38
N GLY A 385 -16.86 -26.04 -29.32
CA GLY A 385 -15.42 -26.29 -29.18
C GLY A 385 -14.58 -25.03 -28.96
N ASP A 386 -14.90 -23.93 -29.68
CA ASP A 386 -14.23 -22.64 -29.48
C ASP A 386 -14.64 -22.01 -28.14
N LEU A 387 -15.92 -22.11 -27.74
CA LEU A 387 -16.42 -21.63 -26.45
C LEU A 387 -15.72 -22.32 -25.27
N LEU A 388 -15.55 -23.64 -25.30
CA LEU A 388 -14.79 -24.39 -24.28
C LEU A 388 -13.35 -23.87 -24.17
N GLY A 389 -12.70 -23.62 -25.30
CA GLY A 389 -11.35 -23.07 -25.34
C GLY A 389 -11.30 -21.65 -24.74
N ILE A 390 -12.20 -20.76 -25.15
CA ILE A 390 -12.28 -19.37 -24.70
C ILE A 390 -12.52 -19.30 -23.19
N LEU A 391 -13.54 -19.99 -22.71
CA LEU A 391 -13.98 -20.01 -21.32
C LEU A 391 -13.04 -20.85 -20.42
N LYS A 392 -12.26 -21.77 -21.02
CA LYS A 392 -11.41 -22.75 -20.32
C LYS A 392 -12.21 -23.65 -19.36
N VAL A 393 -13.30 -24.22 -19.87
CA VAL A 393 -14.26 -25.06 -19.13
C VAL A 393 -14.51 -26.37 -19.88
N ASP A 394 -15.13 -27.35 -19.24
CA ASP A 394 -15.61 -28.57 -19.88
C ASP A 394 -17.06 -28.49 -20.39
N GLU A 395 -17.54 -29.55 -21.05
CA GLU A 395 -18.89 -29.60 -21.64
C GLU A 395 -20.01 -29.45 -20.59
N SER A 396 -19.86 -30.09 -19.42
CA SER A 396 -20.85 -29.98 -18.35
C SER A 396 -20.89 -28.57 -17.75
N GLU A 397 -19.72 -27.96 -17.55
CA GLU A 397 -19.61 -26.60 -17.07
C GLU A 397 -20.19 -25.60 -18.08
N LEU A 398 -19.98 -25.80 -19.39
CA LEU A 398 -20.57 -24.94 -20.42
C LEU A 398 -22.11 -24.99 -20.37
N ASP A 399 -22.70 -26.16 -20.20
CA ASP A 399 -24.15 -26.30 -20.07
C ASP A 399 -24.68 -25.63 -18.80
N ALA A 400 -23.93 -25.72 -17.68
CA ALA A 400 -24.26 -25.02 -16.44
C ALA A 400 -24.18 -23.48 -16.60
N ILE A 401 -23.16 -22.98 -17.30
CA ILE A 401 -23.03 -21.53 -17.59
C ILE A 401 -24.19 -21.05 -18.47
N LEU A 402 -24.55 -21.79 -19.51
CA LEU A 402 -25.70 -21.44 -20.38
C LEU A 402 -26.98 -21.35 -19.53
N ALA A 403 -27.25 -22.38 -18.73
CA ALA A 403 -28.43 -22.42 -17.87
C ALA A 403 -28.50 -21.24 -16.87
N VAL A 404 -27.40 -20.95 -16.14
CA VAL A 404 -27.42 -19.88 -15.12
C VAL A 404 -27.50 -18.47 -15.73
N THR A 405 -27.04 -18.30 -16.97
CA THR A 405 -27.14 -17.02 -17.69
C THR A 405 -28.48 -16.82 -18.39
N GLY A 406 -29.36 -17.84 -18.36
CA GLY A 406 -30.62 -17.84 -19.10
C GLY A 406 -30.46 -17.99 -20.60
N LEU A 407 -29.29 -18.44 -21.05
CA LEU A 407 -28.95 -18.69 -22.45
C LEU A 407 -29.09 -20.18 -22.78
N THR A 408 -29.21 -20.47 -24.06
CA THR A 408 -29.30 -21.80 -24.65
C THR A 408 -28.35 -21.90 -25.84
N GLY A 409 -28.13 -23.12 -26.33
CA GLY A 409 -27.33 -23.31 -27.55
C GLY A 409 -27.94 -22.66 -28.80
N ASP A 410 -29.23 -22.32 -28.76
CA ASP A 410 -29.98 -21.69 -29.86
C ASP A 410 -29.93 -20.15 -29.82
N ASP A 411 -29.24 -19.56 -28.84
CA ASP A 411 -29.02 -18.11 -28.80
C ASP A 411 -27.88 -17.66 -29.73
N ASP A 412 -27.97 -16.41 -30.18
CA ASP A 412 -27.03 -15.82 -31.13
C ASP A 412 -25.63 -15.60 -30.52
N LEU A 413 -24.59 -15.85 -31.33
CA LEU A 413 -23.21 -15.47 -31.02
C LEU A 413 -23.04 -13.94 -31.18
N THR A 414 -23.23 -13.23 -30.08
CA THR A 414 -23.04 -11.78 -29.96
C THR A 414 -21.94 -11.47 -28.93
N LEU A 415 -21.40 -10.25 -28.96
CA LEU A 415 -20.44 -9.79 -27.94
C LEU A 415 -21.05 -9.85 -26.53
N GLU A 416 -22.32 -9.48 -26.41
CA GLU A 416 -23.03 -9.47 -25.14
C GLU A 416 -23.17 -10.88 -24.56
N ASN A 417 -23.65 -11.85 -25.36
CA ASN A 417 -23.82 -13.22 -24.93
C ASN A 417 -22.47 -13.88 -24.60
N LEU A 418 -21.45 -13.71 -25.44
CA LEU A 418 -20.10 -14.23 -25.16
C LEU A 418 -19.52 -13.65 -23.86
N SER A 419 -19.76 -12.36 -23.58
CA SER A 419 -19.29 -11.71 -22.36
C SER A 419 -20.02 -12.22 -21.11
N LYS A 420 -21.34 -12.50 -21.21
CA LYS A 420 -22.12 -13.13 -20.13
C LYS A 420 -21.55 -14.50 -19.77
N LEU A 421 -21.22 -15.33 -20.77
CA LEU A 421 -20.59 -16.64 -20.56
C LEU A 421 -19.19 -16.50 -19.94
N TYR A 422 -18.37 -15.59 -20.49
CA TYR A 422 -17.00 -15.36 -20.01
C TYR A 422 -16.98 -14.92 -18.53
N ARG A 423 -17.91 -14.06 -18.13
CA ARG A 423 -18.06 -13.57 -16.76
C ARG A 423 -18.17 -14.68 -15.73
N VAL A 424 -19.03 -15.68 -15.97
CA VAL A 424 -19.23 -16.79 -15.02
C VAL A 424 -17.91 -17.56 -14.85
N SER A 425 -17.29 -17.95 -15.97
CA SER A 425 -16.02 -18.68 -15.94
C SER A 425 -14.86 -17.87 -15.32
N SER A 426 -14.80 -16.57 -15.57
CA SER A 426 -13.77 -15.69 -15.05
C SER A 426 -13.91 -15.49 -13.54
N ILE A 427 -15.14 -15.26 -13.05
CA ILE A 427 -15.40 -15.15 -11.60
C ILE A 427 -15.05 -16.48 -10.91
N ALA A 428 -15.50 -17.63 -11.44
CA ALA A 428 -15.19 -18.95 -10.89
C ALA A 428 -13.68 -19.17 -10.74
N ARG A 429 -12.90 -18.88 -11.80
CA ARG A 429 -11.43 -18.96 -11.74
C ARG A 429 -10.82 -17.97 -10.77
N ALA A 430 -11.35 -16.75 -10.66
CA ALA A 430 -10.83 -15.71 -9.78
C ALA A 430 -10.99 -16.07 -8.30
N VAL A 431 -12.14 -16.63 -7.92
CA VAL A 431 -12.39 -17.13 -6.56
C VAL A 431 -11.91 -18.56 -6.34
N ASP A 432 -11.37 -19.22 -7.37
CA ASP A 432 -10.83 -20.58 -7.36
C ASP A 432 -11.89 -21.63 -6.93
N LEU A 433 -13.06 -21.57 -7.56
CA LEU A 433 -14.16 -22.55 -7.42
C LEU A 433 -14.49 -23.13 -8.80
N SER A 434 -15.06 -24.35 -8.82
CA SER A 434 -15.68 -24.86 -10.05
C SER A 434 -16.92 -24.05 -10.42
N VAL A 435 -17.33 -24.12 -11.69
CA VAL A 435 -18.53 -23.41 -12.16
C VAL A 435 -19.78 -23.81 -11.36
N ASP A 436 -19.96 -25.11 -11.14
CA ASP A 436 -21.11 -25.64 -10.40
C ASP A 436 -21.14 -25.16 -8.94
N GLU A 437 -19.97 -25.08 -8.30
CA GLU A 437 -19.85 -24.55 -6.94
C GLU A 437 -20.18 -23.06 -6.90
N LEU A 438 -19.71 -22.28 -7.87
CA LEU A 438 -20.03 -20.85 -7.95
C LEU A 438 -21.54 -20.62 -8.11
N ILE A 439 -22.18 -21.38 -9.01
CA ILE A 439 -23.63 -21.32 -9.24
C ILE A 439 -24.38 -21.75 -7.99
N THR A 440 -23.89 -22.77 -7.29
CA THR A 440 -24.51 -23.24 -6.03
C THR A 440 -24.60 -22.12 -4.99
N LEU A 441 -23.56 -21.28 -4.88
CA LEU A 441 -23.55 -20.14 -3.95
C LEU A 441 -24.60 -19.07 -4.26
N THR A 442 -25.07 -18.97 -5.51
CA THR A 442 -26.07 -17.94 -5.86
C THR A 442 -27.43 -18.20 -5.26
N HIS A 443 -27.71 -19.42 -4.81
CA HIS A 443 -29.01 -19.79 -4.24
C HIS A 443 -29.21 -19.41 -2.76
N TYR A 444 -28.19 -18.86 -2.10
CA TYR A 444 -28.19 -18.71 -0.64
C TYR A 444 -28.72 -17.37 -0.13
N THR A 445 -28.85 -16.36 -0.98
CA THR A 445 -29.41 -15.06 -0.61
C THR A 445 -30.34 -14.53 -1.70
N ALA A 446 -31.30 -13.69 -1.31
CA ALA A 446 -32.24 -13.09 -2.25
C ALA A 446 -31.53 -12.22 -3.30
N SER A 447 -30.50 -11.47 -2.91
CA SER A 447 -29.73 -10.60 -3.81
C SER A 447 -28.94 -11.36 -4.89
N LEU A 448 -28.60 -12.62 -4.65
CA LEU A 448 -27.91 -13.47 -5.62
C LEU A 448 -28.87 -14.32 -6.46
N ASN A 449 -29.94 -14.82 -5.86
CA ASN A 449 -30.87 -15.76 -6.48
C ASN A 449 -32.02 -15.08 -7.23
N GLU A 450 -32.37 -13.85 -6.85
CA GLU A 450 -33.53 -13.11 -7.37
C GLU A 450 -33.09 -11.87 -8.16
N GLY A 451 -33.96 -11.39 -9.07
CA GLY A 451 -33.67 -10.25 -9.92
C GLY A 451 -32.63 -10.56 -11.01
N ALA A 452 -31.71 -9.62 -11.26
CA ALA A 452 -30.71 -9.75 -12.32
C ALA A 452 -29.53 -10.67 -11.96
N GLY A 453 -29.33 -10.96 -10.66
CA GLY A 453 -28.24 -11.81 -10.17
C GLY A 453 -26.82 -11.25 -10.43
N PRO A 454 -25.78 -11.98 -10.01
CA PRO A 454 -24.37 -11.57 -10.15
C PRO A 454 -23.85 -11.67 -11.59
N PHE A 455 -24.55 -12.39 -12.48
CA PHE A 455 -24.08 -12.65 -13.84
C PHE A 455 -24.69 -11.74 -14.92
N ALA A 456 -25.61 -10.83 -14.57
CA ALA A 456 -26.19 -9.89 -15.54
C ALA A 456 -25.19 -8.85 -16.07
N GLY A 457 -24.16 -8.49 -15.30
CA GLY A 457 -23.11 -7.58 -15.75
C GLY A 457 -23.49 -6.11 -15.72
N THR A 458 -24.25 -5.69 -14.71
CA THR A 458 -24.67 -4.28 -14.55
C THR A 458 -24.55 -3.78 -13.11
N ALA A 459 -24.36 -4.66 -12.12
CA ALA A 459 -24.35 -4.30 -10.71
C ALA A 459 -23.10 -4.84 -9.99
N ILE A 460 -22.37 -3.94 -9.32
CA ILE A 460 -21.17 -4.30 -8.53
C ILE A 460 -21.54 -5.05 -7.24
N ALA A 461 -22.68 -4.72 -6.63
CA ALA A 461 -23.05 -5.24 -5.31
C ALA A 461 -23.28 -6.77 -5.28
N PRO A 462 -24.05 -7.38 -6.21
CA PRO A 462 -24.24 -8.83 -6.21
C PRO A 462 -22.95 -9.61 -6.49
N VAL A 463 -22.07 -9.11 -7.37
CA VAL A 463 -20.77 -9.75 -7.63
C VAL A 463 -19.88 -9.68 -6.40
N ARG A 464 -19.83 -8.53 -5.72
CA ARG A 464 -19.08 -8.39 -4.46
C ARG A 464 -19.62 -9.35 -3.40
N GLU A 465 -20.94 -9.43 -3.25
CA GLU A 465 -21.56 -10.35 -2.30
C GLU A 465 -21.22 -11.81 -2.63
N LEU A 466 -21.30 -12.22 -3.90
CA LEU A 466 -20.92 -13.57 -4.32
C LEU A 466 -19.47 -13.89 -3.95
N ILE A 467 -18.55 -12.95 -4.17
CA ILE A 467 -17.13 -13.10 -3.81
C ILE A 467 -16.95 -13.16 -2.29
N ASP A 468 -17.64 -12.30 -1.53
CA ASP A 468 -17.62 -12.33 -0.06
C ASP A 468 -18.11 -13.68 0.47
N ARG A 469 -19.15 -14.26 -0.15
CA ARG A 469 -19.67 -15.58 0.22
C ARG A 469 -18.71 -16.70 -0.19
N ALA A 470 -18.11 -16.64 -1.37
CA ALA A 470 -17.12 -17.62 -1.81
C ALA A 470 -15.92 -17.66 -0.85
N GLU A 471 -15.40 -16.50 -0.47
CA GLU A 471 -14.31 -16.41 0.52
C GLU A 471 -14.76 -16.87 1.91
N ALA A 472 -15.97 -16.51 2.34
CA ALA A 472 -16.53 -16.98 3.61
C ALA A 472 -16.65 -18.50 3.67
N VAL A 473 -17.11 -19.15 2.59
CA VAL A 473 -17.20 -20.62 2.52
C VAL A 473 -15.81 -21.24 2.47
N LYS A 474 -14.86 -20.70 1.71
CA LYS A 474 -13.47 -21.19 1.70
C LYS A 474 -12.77 -21.05 3.05
N GLY A 475 -13.05 -19.97 3.78
CA GLY A 475 -12.57 -19.78 5.15
C GLY A 475 -13.30 -20.66 6.16
N SER A 476 -14.53 -21.07 5.85
CA SER A 476 -15.22 -22.12 6.58
C SER A 476 -14.54 -23.47 6.28
N ARG A 477 -14.42 -24.35 7.25
CA ARG A 477 -13.86 -25.70 7.00
C ARG A 477 -14.80 -26.60 6.18
N LEU A 478 -15.89 -26.08 5.63
CA LEU A 478 -16.87 -26.78 4.80
C LEU A 478 -16.61 -26.51 3.32
N SER A 479 -16.71 -27.56 2.49
CA SER A 479 -16.76 -27.40 1.03
C SER A 479 -18.13 -26.92 0.57
N VAL A 480 -18.20 -26.33 -0.63
CA VAL A 480 -19.48 -25.87 -1.20
C VAL A 480 -20.50 -27.02 -1.31
N PRO A 481 -20.15 -28.24 -1.77
CA PRO A 481 -21.10 -29.36 -1.77
C PRO A 481 -21.59 -29.75 -0.37
N ALA A 482 -20.73 -29.65 0.65
CA ALA A 482 -21.08 -29.96 2.04
C ALA A 482 -22.06 -28.92 2.60
N LEU A 483 -21.82 -27.64 2.30
CA LEU A 483 -22.73 -26.56 2.64
C LEU A 483 -24.07 -26.69 1.92
N ASP A 484 -24.04 -27.09 0.65
CA ASP A 484 -25.24 -27.26 -0.14
C ASP A 484 -26.14 -28.38 0.36
N TRP A 485 -25.52 -29.47 0.81
CA TRP A 485 -26.23 -30.53 1.50
C TRP A 485 -26.80 -30.05 2.84
N PHE A 486 -26.01 -29.29 3.61
CA PHE A 486 -26.48 -28.72 4.88
C PHE A 486 -27.65 -27.76 4.70
N ILE A 487 -27.70 -26.95 3.65
CA ILE A 487 -28.73 -25.92 3.46
C ILE A 487 -29.90 -26.45 2.62
N ARG A 488 -29.65 -26.96 1.41
CA ARG A 488 -30.70 -27.34 0.45
C ARG A 488 -31.00 -28.83 0.39
N ASN A 489 -30.35 -29.65 1.22
CA ASN A 489 -30.48 -31.11 1.25
C ASN A 489 -30.21 -31.79 -0.11
N GLN A 490 -29.26 -31.24 -0.88
CA GLN A 490 -28.83 -31.80 -2.16
C GLN A 490 -27.59 -32.71 -1.99
N GLN A 491 -27.36 -33.64 -2.92
CA GLN A 491 -26.16 -34.50 -2.94
C GLN A 491 -25.98 -35.42 -1.71
N LYS A 492 -27.07 -35.87 -1.08
CA LYS A 492 -27.07 -36.73 0.13
C LYS A 492 -26.16 -37.96 0.06
N ASP A 493 -25.98 -38.53 -1.13
CA ASP A 493 -25.19 -39.75 -1.34
C ASP A 493 -23.68 -39.53 -1.10
N LYS A 494 -23.17 -38.29 -1.27
CA LYS A 494 -21.76 -37.97 -1.03
C LYS A 494 -21.39 -37.91 0.45
N PHE A 495 -22.37 -37.82 1.35
CA PHE A 495 -22.16 -37.58 2.78
C PHE A 495 -22.67 -38.73 3.68
N GLY A 496 -22.81 -39.93 3.12
CA GLY A 496 -23.26 -41.12 3.84
C GLY A 496 -24.72 -41.05 4.29
N ALA A 497 -25.52 -40.23 3.62
CA ALA A 497 -26.97 -40.08 3.84
C ALA A 497 -27.80 -40.61 2.66
N GLY A 498 -27.14 -41.30 1.72
CA GLY A 498 -27.79 -42.02 0.63
C GLY A 498 -28.59 -43.20 1.13
N ASP A 499 -29.58 -43.63 0.35
CA ASP A 499 -30.56 -44.62 0.80
C ASP A 499 -29.90 -45.96 1.18
N LEU A 500 -28.84 -46.34 0.46
CA LEU A 500 -28.04 -47.53 0.77
C LEU A 500 -27.26 -47.40 2.09
N ASP A 501 -26.68 -46.23 2.38
CA ASP A 501 -25.88 -46.00 3.59
C ASP A 501 -26.76 -45.95 4.84
N VAL A 502 -27.91 -45.28 4.74
CA VAL A 502 -28.91 -45.25 5.82
C VAL A 502 -29.42 -46.66 6.09
N THR A 503 -29.72 -47.43 5.04
CA THR A 503 -30.18 -48.82 5.17
C THR A 503 -29.15 -49.69 5.91
N ARG A 504 -27.87 -49.63 5.52
CA ARG A 504 -26.79 -50.39 6.19
C ARG A 504 -26.64 -50.01 7.66
N THR A 505 -26.64 -48.71 7.94
CA THR A 505 -26.52 -48.19 9.31
C THR A 505 -27.69 -48.67 10.17
N PHE A 506 -28.90 -48.64 9.63
CA PHE A 506 -30.11 -48.97 10.38
C PHE A 506 -30.27 -50.46 10.60
N ILE A 507 -29.92 -51.30 9.62
CA ILE A 507 -29.87 -52.75 9.83
C ILE A 507 -28.92 -53.09 10.98
N GLY A 508 -27.73 -52.47 11.01
CA GLY A 508 -26.77 -52.64 12.11
C GLY A 508 -27.34 -52.19 13.46
N LEU A 509 -27.96 -51.00 13.52
CA LEU A 509 -28.56 -50.46 14.73
C LEU A 509 -29.74 -51.30 15.23
N ILE A 510 -30.68 -51.68 14.36
CA ILE A 510 -31.84 -52.51 14.70
C ILE A 510 -31.38 -53.86 15.23
N THR A 511 -30.42 -54.51 14.57
CA THR A 511 -29.89 -55.81 15.02
C THR A 511 -29.23 -55.69 16.40
N ALA A 512 -28.47 -54.61 16.64
CA ALA A 512 -27.85 -54.36 17.94
C ALA A 512 -28.89 -54.10 19.05
N LEU A 513 -29.99 -53.40 18.75
CA LEU A 513 -31.08 -53.15 19.69
C LEU A 513 -31.88 -54.41 19.99
N GLN A 514 -32.18 -55.23 18.98
CA GLN A 514 -32.81 -56.54 19.15
C GLN A 514 -31.97 -57.43 20.08
N GLN A 515 -30.65 -57.52 19.83
CA GLN A 515 -29.75 -58.28 20.69
C GLN A 515 -29.69 -57.70 22.11
N ALA A 516 -29.58 -56.38 22.27
CA ALA A 516 -29.53 -55.74 23.59
C ALA A 516 -30.83 -55.94 24.38
N HIS A 517 -31.98 -56.00 23.70
CA HIS A 517 -33.26 -56.32 24.29
C HIS A 517 -33.30 -57.78 24.77
N THR A 518 -32.88 -58.73 23.94
CA THR A 518 -32.78 -60.15 24.34
C THR A 518 -31.80 -60.36 25.49
N ASP A 519 -30.63 -59.71 25.45
CA ASP A 519 -29.64 -59.76 26.52
C ASP A 519 -30.18 -59.15 27.82
N HIS A 520 -31.03 -58.11 27.72
CA HIS A 520 -31.70 -57.54 28.89
C HIS A 520 -32.63 -58.56 29.54
N GLU A 521 -33.52 -59.18 28.76
CA GLU A 521 -34.45 -60.21 29.23
C GLU A 521 -33.72 -61.38 29.89
N GLN A 522 -32.58 -61.80 29.33
CA GLN A 522 -31.74 -62.87 29.90
C GLN A 522 -30.97 -62.45 31.16
N SER A 523 -30.68 -61.16 31.33
CA SER A 523 -29.91 -60.62 32.46
C SER A 523 -30.75 -60.23 33.67
N LEU A 524 -32.08 -60.25 33.57
CA LEU A 524 -32.98 -59.94 34.68
C LEU A 524 -32.79 -60.96 35.82
N PRO A 525 -32.81 -60.52 37.09
CA PRO A 525 -32.75 -61.44 38.22
C PRO A 525 -33.87 -62.49 38.13
N PRO A 526 -33.59 -63.78 38.40
CA PRO A 526 -34.57 -64.86 38.32
C PRO A 526 -35.91 -64.50 38.98
N PRO A 527 -37.06 -64.84 38.37
CA PRO A 527 -38.38 -64.52 38.92
C PRO A 527 -38.66 -65.18 40.28
N GLU A 528 -37.86 -66.18 40.64
CA GLU A 528 -37.91 -66.93 41.91
C GLU A 528 -37.32 -66.15 43.11
N LEU A 529 -36.52 -65.10 42.87
CA LEU A 529 -36.01 -64.23 43.93
C LEU A 529 -37.13 -63.36 44.52
N ALA A 530 -37.06 -63.08 45.82
CA ALA A 530 -37.97 -62.13 46.45
C ALA A 530 -37.86 -60.77 45.74
N LYS A 531 -39.01 -60.12 45.48
CA LYS A 531 -39.07 -58.88 44.69
C LYS A 531 -38.15 -57.76 45.22
N ILE A 532 -37.96 -57.69 46.54
CA ILE A 532 -37.05 -56.72 47.16
C ILE A 532 -35.57 -57.00 46.85
N ASP A 533 -35.16 -58.26 46.81
CA ASP A 533 -33.80 -58.66 46.44
C ASP A 533 -33.55 -58.44 44.94
N ARG A 534 -34.60 -58.59 44.11
CA ARG A 534 -34.55 -58.23 42.69
C ARG A 534 -34.34 -56.71 42.51
N ILE A 535 -35.09 -55.89 43.24
CA ILE A 535 -34.90 -54.43 43.25
C ILE A 535 -33.49 -54.05 43.70
N ALA A 536 -32.99 -54.63 44.79
CA ALA A 536 -31.64 -54.35 45.30
C ALA A 536 -30.57 -54.65 44.24
N LYS A 537 -30.67 -55.79 43.54
CA LYS A 537 -29.76 -56.15 42.45
C LYS A 537 -29.83 -55.21 41.25
N LEU A 538 -31.02 -54.72 40.91
CA LEU A 538 -31.20 -53.79 39.79
C LEU A 538 -30.71 -52.37 40.13
N LEU A 539 -30.95 -51.90 41.35
CA LEU A 539 -30.44 -50.61 41.85
C LEU A 539 -28.91 -50.59 41.92
N ALA A 540 -28.29 -51.71 42.32
CA ALA A 540 -26.84 -51.87 42.36
C ALA A 540 -26.14 -51.72 40.99
N LEU A 541 -26.90 -51.74 39.88
CA LEU A 541 -26.34 -51.53 38.54
C LEU A 541 -25.95 -50.07 38.28
N PHE A 542 -26.51 -49.12 39.03
CA PHE A 542 -26.30 -47.68 38.79
C PHE A 542 -26.21 -46.82 40.05
N LEU A 543 -26.41 -47.39 41.25
CA LEU A 543 -26.18 -46.74 42.54
C LEU A 543 -24.95 -47.33 43.23
N SER A 544 -24.30 -46.54 44.11
CA SER A 544 -23.22 -47.05 44.96
C SER A 544 -23.74 -48.10 45.94
N GLU A 545 -22.87 -48.91 46.53
CA GLU A 545 -23.31 -49.91 47.53
C GLU A 545 -24.01 -49.25 48.73
N ALA A 546 -23.54 -48.06 49.14
CA ALA A 546 -24.15 -47.27 50.20
C ALA A 546 -25.52 -46.72 49.79
N ASP A 547 -25.64 -46.15 48.59
CA ASP A 547 -26.91 -45.58 48.09
C ASP A 547 -27.93 -46.67 47.76
N THR A 548 -27.48 -47.84 47.30
CA THR A 548 -28.33 -49.01 47.06
C THR A 548 -28.94 -49.49 48.37
N LYS A 549 -28.12 -49.61 49.42
CA LYS A 549 -28.60 -49.97 50.75
C LYS A 549 -29.58 -48.92 51.28
N ALA A 550 -29.25 -47.63 51.16
CA ALA A 550 -30.12 -46.53 51.56
C ALA A 550 -31.44 -46.52 50.77
N ALA A 551 -31.42 -46.81 49.47
CA ALA A 551 -32.62 -46.89 48.63
C ALA A 551 -33.52 -48.08 49.03
N VAL A 552 -32.94 -49.24 49.33
CA VAL A 552 -33.69 -50.42 49.80
C VAL A 552 -34.28 -50.16 51.19
N GLU A 553 -33.51 -49.53 52.09
CA GLU A 553 -33.98 -49.11 53.43
C GLU A 553 -35.09 -48.06 53.32
N PHE A 554 -35.00 -47.13 52.37
CA PHE A 554 -36.04 -46.14 52.06
C PHE A 554 -37.32 -46.82 51.53
N ILE A 555 -37.21 -47.78 50.60
CA ILE A 555 -38.35 -48.52 50.05
C ILE A 555 -39.05 -49.38 51.14
N THR A 556 -38.29 -50.00 52.03
CA THR A 556 -38.79 -50.91 53.07
C THR A 556 -39.10 -50.24 54.42
N GLN A 557 -38.70 -48.99 54.63
CA GLN A 557 -38.84 -48.21 55.87
C GLN A 557 -38.13 -48.82 57.10
N VAL A 558 -36.93 -49.36 56.92
CA VAL A 558 -36.19 -50.03 58.02
C VAL A 558 -35.40 -49.06 58.92
N THR A 559 -35.41 -47.73 58.62
CA THR A 559 -34.82 -46.54 59.32
C THR A 559 -33.57 -45.92 58.66
N PRO A 560 -33.34 -44.59 58.80
CA PRO A 560 -34.16 -43.58 59.47
C PRO A 560 -35.24 -43.04 58.55
N VAL A 561 -36.46 -43.13 59.06
CA VAL A 561 -37.67 -42.57 58.47
C VAL A 561 -37.53 -41.03 58.46
N PRO A 562 -37.58 -40.34 57.30
CA PRO A 562 -37.44 -38.89 57.26
C PRO A 562 -38.68 -38.18 57.81
N ASP A 563 -38.49 -37.01 58.43
CA ASP A 563 -39.56 -36.03 58.62
C ASP A 563 -40.18 -35.64 57.27
N ASP A 564 -41.45 -35.24 57.27
CA ASP A 564 -42.26 -35.01 56.05
C ASP A 564 -41.62 -34.02 55.03
N GLY A 565 -40.66 -33.19 55.45
CA GLY A 565 -39.92 -32.26 54.57
C GLY A 565 -38.71 -32.83 53.82
N VAL A 566 -38.22 -34.03 54.16
CA VAL A 566 -36.95 -34.60 53.62
C VAL A 566 -37.18 -35.78 52.67
N ALA A 567 -38.33 -36.44 52.73
CA ALA A 567 -38.64 -37.62 51.90
C ALA A 567 -38.55 -37.33 50.39
N ALA A 568 -39.01 -36.16 49.94
CA ALA A 568 -38.89 -35.73 48.55
C ALA A 568 -37.43 -35.60 48.10
N GLY A 569 -36.58 -34.97 48.92
CA GLY A 569 -35.15 -34.83 48.61
C GLY A 569 -34.42 -36.18 48.55
N LEU A 570 -34.75 -37.12 49.46
CA LEU A 570 -34.20 -38.48 49.42
C LEU A 570 -34.69 -39.29 48.22
N ARG A 571 -35.97 -39.16 47.85
CA ARG A 571 -36.53 -39.78 46.63
C ARG A 571 -35.78 -39.27 45.41
N ASP A 572 -35.60 -37.97 45.28
CA ASP A 572 -34.94 -37.37 44.13
C ASP A 572 -33.46 -37.75 44.06
N GLN A 573 -32.83 -38.05 45.20
CA GLN A 573 -31.45 -38.52 45.26
C GLN A 573 -31.31 -40.03 44.96
N LEU A 574 -32.14 -40.88 45.57
CA LEU A 574 -31.98 -42.34 45.56
C LEU A 574 -32.86 -43.05 44.51
N LEU A 575 -33.97 -42.44 44.13
CA LEU A 575 -34.97 -42.95 43.18
C LEU A 575 -35.21 -41.92 42.05
N PHE A 576 -34.13 -41.27 41.61
CA PHE A 576 -34.12 -40.19 40.61
C PHE A 576 -34.76 -40.56 39.26
N PHE A 577 -34.91 -41.85 38.96
CA PHE A 577 -35.52 -42.38 37.74
C PHE A 577 -37.06 -42.45 37.79
N LEU A 578 -37.69 -42.09 38.92
CA LEU A 578 -39.15 -42.05 39.02
C LEU A 578 -39.73 -40.90 38.20
N VAL A 579 -40.67 -41.23 37.31
CA VAL A 579 -41.41 -40.23 36.54
C VAL A 579 -42.28 -39.40 37.47
N GLU A 580 -42.19 -38.07 37.37
CA GLU A 580 -42.99 -37.12 38.15
C GLU A 580 -44.50 -37.44 38.06
N GLU A 581 -45.21 -37.30 39.17
CA GLU A 581 -46.64 -37.64 39.31
C GLU A 581 -47.02 -39.12 39.10
N SER A 582 -46.08 -40.02 38.80
CA SER A 582 -46.38 -41.46 38.72
C SER A 582 -46.85 -41.99 40.09
N PRO A 583 -47.64 -43.09 40.12
CA PRO A 583 -48.08 -43.70 41.38
C PRO A 583 -46.92 -44.02 42.33
N ALA A 584 -45.76 -44.42 41.79
CA ALA A 584 -44.54 -44.62 42.56
C ALA A 584 -43.97 -43.29 43.07
N TRP A 585 -43.84 -42.26 42.21
CA TRP A 585 -43.31 -40.95 42.60
C TRP A 585 -44.13 -40.27 43.70
N LEU A 586 -45.47 -40.36 43.60
CA LEU A 586 -46.40 -39.87 44.61
C LEU A 586 -46.29 -40.68 45.90
N GLU A 587 -46.17 -42.01 45.81
CA GLU A 587 -46.02 -42.89 46.96
C GLU A 587 -44.75 -42.58 47.77
N PHE A 588 -43.61 -42.44 47.09
CA PHE A 588 -42.33 -42.11 47.72
C PHE A 588 -42.16 -40.61 48.04
N GLY A 589 -43.13 -39.78 47.66
CA GLY A 589 -43.22 -38.36 48.03
C GLY A 589 -44.14 -38.07 49.22
N LYS A 590 -44.88 -39.07 49.74
CA LYS A 590 -45.76 -38.92 50.92
C LYS A 590 -44.96 -38.76 52.21
N GLY A 591 -45.57 -38.17 53.23
CA GLY A 591 -45.05 -38.19 54.60
C GLY A 591 -45.02 -39.59 55.20
N SER A 592 -44.08 -39.86 56.10
CA SER A 592 -43.70 -41.21 56.55
C SER A 592 -44.84 -42.09 57.09
N GLY A 593 -45.89 -41.46 57.65
CA GLY A 593 -47.07 -42.15 58.19
C GLY A 593 -48.18 -42.48 57.18
N SER A 594 -48.04 -42.09 55.90
CA SER A 594 -49.09 -42.22 54.88
C SER A 594 -48.74 -43.18 53.73
N TRP A 595 -47.65 -43.93 53.87
CA TRP A 595 -47.19 -44.89 52.85
C TRP A 595 -48.03 -46.18 52.93
N GLY A 596 -48.33 -46.78 51.78
CA GLY A 596 -48.90 -48.11 51.62
C GLY A 596 -47.95 -49.21 52.10
N THR A 597 -48.40 -50.46 52.06
CA THR A 597 -47.62 -51.61 52.56
C THR A 597 -46.30 -51.79 51.80
N VAL A 598 -45.30 -52.41 52.44
CA VAL A 598 -44.00 -52.74 51.80
C VAL A 598 -44.22 -53.47 50.47
N GLU A 599 -45.17 -54.41 50.44
CA GLU A 599 -45.51 -55.16 49.24
C GLU A 599 -46.12 -54.28 48.14
N ALA A 600 -46.98 -53.31 48.49
CA ALA A 600 -47.52 -52.34 47.53
C ALA A 600 -46.40 -51.45 46.94
N ARG A 601 -45.46 -50.98 47.77
CA ARG A 601 -44.33 -50.15 47.32
C ARG A 601 -43.35 -50.91 46.43
N VAL A 602 -43.06 -52.15 46.79
CA VAL A 602 -42.23 -53.06 45.98
C VAL A 602 -42.88 -53.34 44.62
N ASN A 603 -44.20 -53.55 44.58
CA ASN A 603 -44.95 -53.74 43.33
C ASN A 603 -45.02 -52.47 42.47
N LEU A 604 -44.98 -51.29 43.08
CA LEU A 604 -44.93 -50.01 42.37
C LEU A 604 -43.55 -49.74 41.77
N ILE A 605 -42.45 -50.07 42.47
CA ILE A 605 -41.10 -49.71 42.04
C ILE A 605 -40.44 -50.72 41.10
N LEU A 606 -40.66 -52.03 41.31
CA LEU A 606 -40.00 -53.08 40.52
C LEU A 606 -40.20 -52.90 38.99
N PRO A 607 -41.43 -52.73 38.46
CA PRO A 607 -41.61 -52.52 37.02
C PRO A 607 -40.98 -51.22 36.51
N VAL A 608 -40.92 -50.18 37.36
CA VAL A 608 -40.31 -48.88 36.99
C VAL A 608 -38.78 -49.01 36.91
N VAL A 609 -38.15 -49.71 37.86
CA VAL A 609 -36.70 -49.97 37.84
C VAL A 609 -36.34 -50.90 36.68
N GLU A 610 -37.10 -51.97 36.44
CA GLU A 610 -36.88 -52.87 35.30
C GLU A 610 -36.97 -52.12 33.96
N ALA A 611 -38.00 -51.28 33.79
CA ALA A 611 -38.15 -50.43 32.61
C ALA A 611 -37.01 -49.40 32.46
N TYR A 612 -36.56 -48.79 33.56
CA TYR A 612 -35.45 -47.85 33.55
C TYR A 612 -34.12 -48.51 33.15
N VAL A 613 -33.79 -49.67 33.73
CA VAL A 613 -32.57 -50.42 33.37
C VAL A 613 -32.60 -50.87 31.90
N ARG A 614 -33.77 -51.30 31.41
CA ARG A 614 -33.98 -51.60 29.97
C ARG A 614 -33.66 -50.37 29.13
N GLN A 615 -34.28 -49.23 29.45
CA GLN A 615 -34.11 -47.99 28.72
C GLN A 615 -32.66 -47.52 28.73
N GLN A 616 -31.96 -47.53 29.87
CA GLN A 616 -30.54 -47.17 29.96
C GLN A 616 -29.65 -48.06 29.08
N ARG A 617 -29.93 -49.38 29.04
CA ARG A 617 -29.20 -50.30 28.16
C ARG A 617 -29.44 -49.97 26.69
N LEU A 618 -30.70 -49.76 26.27
CA LEU A 618 -31.05 -49.39 24.89
C LEU A 618 -30.44 -48.04 24.50
N GLU A 619 -30.58 -47.01 25.32
CA GLU A 619 -29.98 -45.68 25.11
C GLU A 619 -28.46 -45.79 24.94
N SER A 620 -27.77 -46.56 25.79
CA SER A 620 -26.32 -46.75 25.69
C SER A 620 -25.88 -47.40 24.36
N VAL A 621 -26.72 -48.24 23.77
CA VAL A 621 -26.46 -48.89 22.46
C VAL A 621 -26.70 -47.88 21.35
N VAL A 622 -27.82 -47.16 21.38
CA VAL A 622 -28.12 -46.11 20.39
C VAL A 622 -27.03 -45.06 20.40
N ILE A 623 -26.66 -44.49 21.56
CA ILE A 623 -25.66 -43.43 21.67
C ILE A 623 -24.32 -43.87 21.09
N ARG A 624 -23.83 -45.07 21.46
CA ARG A 624 -22.53 -45.58 20.96
C ARG A 624 -22.54 -45.85 19.46
N GLN A 625 -23.60 -46.50 18.95
CA GLN A 625 -23.71 -46.79 17.52
C GLN A 625 -23.90 -45.52 16.69
N MET A 626 -24.69 -44.58 17.20
CA MET A 626 -24.92 -43.28 16.56
C MET A 626 -23.69 -42.38 16.63
N ALA A 627 -22.89 -42.42 17.71
CA ALA A 627 -21.61 -41.71 17.76
C ALA A 627 -20.70 -42.15 16.59
N VAL A 628 -20.62 -43.46 16.33
CA VAL A 628 -19.87 -44.01 15.19
C VAL A 628 -20.51 -43.59 13.86
N ALA A 629 -21.83 -43.78 13.70
CA ALA A 629 -22.53 -43.49 12.45
C ALA A 629 -22.56 -41.99 12.10
N LEU A 630 -22.60 -41.11 13.10
CA LEU A 630 -22.56 -39.66 12.95
C LEU A 630 -21.12 -39.12 12.99
N SER A 631 -20.12 -39.95 13.24
CA SER A 631 -18.71 -39.56 13.31
C SER A 631 -18.47 -38.46 14.36
N LEU A 632 -19.13 -38.58 15.51
CA LEU A 632 -19.05 -37.68 16.65
C LEU A 632 -18.43 -38.38 17.85
N GLU A 633 -17.90 -37.59 18.80
CA GLU A 633 -17.56 -38.13 20.12
C GLU A 633 -18.83 -38.59 20.85
N VAL A 634 -18.69 -39.54 21.77
CA VAL A 634 -19.83 -40.14 22.48
C VAL A 634 -20.61 -39.08 23.27
N ALA A 635 -19.92 -38.10 23.87
CA ALA A 635 -20.55 -37.00 24.60
C ALA A 635 -21.36 -36.06 23.69
N ASP A 636 -20.83 -35.74 22.50
CA ASP A 636 -21.53 -34.90 21.52
C ASP A 636 -22.76 -35.61 20.95
N ALA A 637 -22.62 -36.90 20.64
CA ALA A 637 -23.72 -37.73 20.17
C ALA A 637 -24.82 -37.88 21.23
N ASP A 638 -24.46 -38.10 22.48
CA ASP A 638 -25.41 -38.16 23.59
C ASP A 638 -26.18 -36.83 23.74
N MET A 639 -25.46 -35.71 23.75
CA MET A 639 -26.07 -34.38 23.82
C MET A 639 -27.03 -34.13 22.65
N LEU A 640 -26.59 -34.43 21.43
CA LEU A 640 -27.40 -34.27 20.23
C LEU A 640 -28.67 -35.11 20.29
N LEU A 641 -28.56 -36.41 20.62
CA LEU A 641 -29.69 -37.32 20.62
C LEU A 641 -30.73 -36.99 21.70
N ARG A 642 -30.29 -36.50 22.86
CA ARG A 642 -31.18 -36.11 23.97
C ARG A 642 -31.90 -34.79 23.72
N LYS A 643 -31.32 -33.87 22.95
CA LYS A 643 -31.85 -32.52 22.75
C LYS A 643 -32.49 -32.29 21.39
N PHE A 644 -32.04 -32.99 20.35
CA PHE A 644 -32.60 -32.88 19.01
C PHE A 644 -34.00 -33.50 18.98
N THR A 645 -34.99 -32.76 18.50
CA THR A 645 -36.38 -33.21 18.39
C THR A 645 -36.81 -33.36 16.94
N HIS A 646 -37.75 -34.26 16.68
CA HIS A 646 -38.41 -34.38 15.38
C HIS A 646 -39.92 -34.36 15.61
N GLY A 647 -40.49 -33.16 15.65
CA GLY A 647 -41.83 -32.93 16.19
C GLY A 647 -41.76 -32.79 17.72
N THR A 648 -42.46 -33.65 18.45
CA THR A 648 -42.47 -33.66 19.92
C THR A 648 -41.46 -34.61 20.59
N PRO A 649 -41.16 -35.82 20.09
CA PRO A 649 -40.22 -36.70 20.75
C PRO A 649 -38.76 -36.35 20.41
N THR A 650 -37.86 -36.68 21.33
CA THR A 650 -36.41 -36.57 21.12
C THR A 650 -35.92 -37.63 20.15
N ALA A 651 -34.80 -37.37 19.49
CA ALA A 651 -34.17 -38.33 18.60
C ALA A 651 -33.87 -39.65 19.32
N LEU A 652 -33.43 -39.57 20.58
CA LEU A 652 -33.19 -40.74 21.42
C LEU A 652 -34.46 -41.55 21.64
N ALA A 653 -35.60 -40.91 21.96
CA ALA A 653 -36.87 -41.59 22.17
C ALA A 653 -37.39 -42.28 20.90
N ILE A 654 -37.20 -41.68 19.73
CA ILE A 654 -37.59 -42.27 18.44
C ILE A 654 -36.74 -43.53 18.13
N LEU A 655 -35.44 -43.47 18.41
CA LEU A 655 -34.51 -44.57 18.11
C LEU A 655 -34.51 -45.70 19.15
N THR A 656 -35.16 -45.50 20.31
CA THR A 656 -35.37 -46.53 21.33
C THR A 656 -36.82 -47.05 21.37
N ASP A 657 -37.69 -46.57 20.48
CA ASP A 657 -39.08 -47.04 20.38
C ASP A 657 -39.16 -48.49 19.90
N ASP A 658 -40.01 -49.30 20.55
CA ASP A 658 -40.15 -50.72 20.25
C ASP A 658 -40.60 -50.98 18.79
N ALA A 659 -41.33 -50.05 18.16
CA ALA A 659 -41.70 -50.16 16.76
C ALA A 659 -40.48 -50.08 15.83
N PHE A 660 -39.45 -49.30 16.18
CA PHE A 660 -38.26 -49.12 15.34
C PHE A 660 -37.44 -50.40 15.18
N PHE A 661 -37.24 -51.16 16.26
CA PHE A 661 -36.44 -52.38 16.23
C PHE A 661 -37.26 -53.68 16.27
N SER A 662 -38.57 -53.60 16.02
CA SER A 662 -39.43 -54.78 15.88
C SER A 662 -39.06 -55.66 14.68
N THR A 663 -39.52 -56.91 14.66
CA THR A 663 -39.35 -57.84 13.53
C THR A 663 -40.05 -57.37 12.25
N ALA A 664 -41.01 -56.45 12.35
CA ALA A 664 -41.65 -55.82 11.20
C ALA A 664 -40.75 -54.75 10.53
N SER A 665 -39.81 -54.17 11.30
CA SER A 665 -38.86 -53.19 10.79
C SER A 665 -37.66 -53.87 10.12
N TYR A 666 -37.09 -54.91 10.72
CA TYR A 666 -36.09 -55.77 10.11
C TYR A 666 -36.10 -57.17 10.71
N SER A 667 -36.08 -58.19 9.86
CA SER A 667 -35.93 -59.60 10.25
C SER A 667 -34.75 -60.22 9.52
N VAL A 668 -33.76 -60.71 10.26
CA VAL A 668 -32.57 -61.37 9.69
C VAL A 668 -32.96 -62.51 8.76
N ASP A 669 -33.98 -63.30 9.11
CA ASP A 669 -34.39 -64.46 8.33
C ASP A 669 -35.19 -64.09 7.08
N ALA A 670 -36.10 -63.11 7.18
CA ALA A 670 -36.98 -62.74 6.07
C ALA A 670 -36.31 -61.77 5.08
N ASP A 671 -35.46 -60.86 5.57
CA ASP A 671 -34.91 -59.77 4.77
C ASP A 671 -33.52 -60.07 4.17
N ALA A 672 -32.74 -60.97 4.75
CA ALA A 672 -31.40 -61.31 4.26
C ALA A 672 -31.33 -61.66 2.75
N PRO A 673 -32.30 -62.39 2.15
CA PRO A 673 -32.29 -62.66 0.71
C PRO A 673 -32.50 -61.41 -0.16
N LEU A 674 -33.19 -60.39 0.39
CA LEU A 674 -33.60 -59.19 -0.34
C LEU A 674 -32.53 -58.09 -0.34
N ILE A 675 -31.56 -58.13 0.58
CA ILE A 675 -30.50 -57.10 0.74
C ILE A 675 -29.70 -56.86 -0.55
N LYS A 676 -29.57 -57.87 -1.42
CA LYS A 676 -28.85 -57.75 -2.70
C LYS A 676 -29.66 -57.10 -3.82
N ASN A 677 -30.97 -56.87 -3.62
CA ASN A 677 -31.83 -56.21 -4.59
C ASN A 677 -31.58 -54.69 -4.58
N VAL A 678 -31.47 -54.09 -5.77
CA VAL A 678 -31.28 -52.65 -5.96
C VAL A 678 -32.42 -51.83 -5.36
N ASP A 679 -33.65 -52.35 -5.36
CA ASP A 679 -34.83 -51.65 -4.84
C ASP A 679 -35.01 -51.79 -3.32
N PHE A 680 -34.26 -52.70 -2.68
CA PHE A 680 -34.44 -53.01 -1.26
C PHE A 680 -34.23 -51.79 -0.33
N PRO A 681 -33.20 -50.94 -0.51
CA PRO A 681 -33.04 -49.75 0.31
C PRO A 681 -34.29 -48.85 0.32
N ALA A 682 -34.89 -48.60 -0.84
CA ALA A 682 -36.10 -47.77 -0.92
C ALA A 682 -37.29 -48.41 -0.21
N LEU A 683 -37.51 -49.71 -0.42
CA LEU A 683 -38.59 -50.46 0.23
C LEU A 683 -38.41 -50.59 1.74
N PHE A 684 -37.17 -50.77 2.20
CA PHE A 684 -36.82 -50.83 3.62
C PHE A 684 -37.09 -49.49 4.31
N LEU A 685 -36.66 -48.38 3.70
CA LEU A 685 -36.83 -47.05 4.27
C LEU A 685 -38.28 -46.55 4.26
N ASP A 686 -39.18 -47.15 3.48
CA ASP A 686 -40.61 -46.81 3.49
C ASP A 686 -41.43 -47.58 4.55
N ARG A 687 -40.81 -48.55 5.26
CA ARG A 687 -41.47 -49.29 6.35
C ARG A 687 -41.92 -48.34 7.46
N THR A 688 -43.09 -48.61 8.04
CA THR A 688 -43.74 -47.75 9.05
C THR A 688 -42.84 -47.45 10.25
N GLY A 689 -42.11 -48.44 10.76
CA GLY A 689 -41.16 -48.28 11.87
C GLY A 689 -39.84 -47.61 11.49
N VAL A 690 -39.50 -47.49 10.20
CA VAL A 690 -38.17 -47.07 9.72
C VAL A 690 -38.19 -45.67 9.08
N LYS A 691 -39.30 -45.30 8.44
CA LYS A 691 -39.43 -44.07 7.64
C LYS A 691 -39.12 -42.79 8.41
N VAL A 692 -39.71 -42.62 9.60
CA VAL A 692 -39.48 -41.44 10.45
C VAL A 692 -38.05 -41.43 11.01
N PRO A 693 -37.54 -42.54 11.60
CA PRO A 693 -36.14 -42.64 11.98
C PRO A 693 -35.15 -42.33 10.85
N ALA A 694 -35.45 -42.74 9.61
CA ALA A 694 -34.57 -42.50 8.46
C ALA A 694 -34.50 -41.01 8.10
N ALA A 695 -35.63 -40.30 8.09
CA ALA A 695 -35.65 -38.86 7.90
C ALA A 695 -34.92 -38.11 9.03
N LEU A 696 -35.15 -38.53 10.28
CA LEU A 696 -34.44 -38.03 11.46
C LEU A 696 -32.93 -38.22 11.32
N TYR A 697 -32.45 -39.41 10.94
CA TYR A 697 -31.03 -39.70 10.79
C TYR A 697 -30.35 -38.80 9.75
N ARG A 698 -31.00 -38.53 8.61
CA ARG A 698 -30.45 -37.61 7.61
C ARG A 698 -30.27 -36.20 8.17
N ASN A 699 -31.22 -35.70 8.95
CA ASN A 699 -31.09 -34.40 9.61
C ASN A 699 -30.03 -34.41 10.72
N LEU A 700 -29.97 -35.47 11.54
CA LEU A 700 -28.90 -35.65 12.53
C LEU A 700 -27.52 -35.67 11.87
N ARG A 701 -27.38 -36.31 10.70
CA ARG A 701 -26.11 -36.36 9.96
C ARG A 701 -25.71 -34.98 9.43
N ARG A 702 -26.66 -34.14 9.00
CA ARG A 702 -26.39 -32.75 8.59
C ARG A 702 -25.88 -31.91 9.77
N VAL A 703 -26.52 -32.03 10.93
CA VAL A 703 -26.09 -31.35 12.15
C VAL A 703 -24.73 -31.88 12.62
N ALA A 704 -24.52 -33.20 12.58
CA ALA A 704 -23.25 -33.83 12.94
C ALA A 704 -22.10 -33.38 12.02
N LEU A 705 -22.33 -33.22 10.72
CA LEU A 705 -21.34 -32.68 9.80
C LEU A 705 -20.87 -31.29 10.24
N VAL A 706 -21.80 -30.39 10.53
CA VAL A 706 -21.49 -29.02 11.01
C VAL A 706 -20.81 -29.07 12.38
N ALA A 707 -21.32 -29.91 13.29
CA ALA A 707 -20.80 -30.05 14.65
C ALA A 707 -19.36 -30.57 14.67
N ALA A 708 -19.06 -31.60 13.87
CA ALA A 708 -17.72 -32.15 13.72
C ALA A 708 -16.77 -31.16 13.02
N THR A 709 -17.22 -30.52 11.94
CA THR A 709 -16.40 -29.62 11.13
C THR A 709 -15.97 -28.38 11.91
N PHE A 710 -16.90 -27.77 12.66
CA PHE A 710 -16.62 -26.62 13.50
C PHE A 710 -16.14 -26.99 14.91
N ARG A 711 -16.09 -28.28 15.27
CA ARG A 711 -15.70 -28.76 16.60
C ARG A 711 -16.48 -28.04 17.70
N LEU A 712 -17.81 -28.15 17.66
CA LEU A 712 -18.68 -27.40 18.58
C LEU A 712 -18.50 -27.89 20.03
N GLY A 713 -18.27 -29.18 20.24
CA GLY A 713 -18.26 -29.79 21.57
C GLY A 713 -19.65 -29.76 22.23
N PRO A 714 -19.79 -30.38 23.42
CA PRO A 714 -21.11 -30.61 24.01
C PRO A 714 -21.74 -29.33 24.55
N GLY A 715 -20.93 -28.38 25.02
CA GLY A 715 -21.39 -27.10 25.58
C GLY A 715 -22.04 -26.19 24.53
N LEU A 716 -21.31 -25.86 23.46
CA LEU A 716 -21.83 -24.99 22.40
C LEU A 716 -22.93 -25.67 21.60
N LEU A 717 -22.83 -26.99 21.35
CA LEU A 717 -23.90 -27.74 20.67
C LEU A 717 -25.19 -27.71 21.49
N ARG A 718 -25.10 -27.91 22.81
CA ARG A 718 -26.25 -27.76 23.71
C ARG A 718 -26.83 -26.35 23.64
N TRP A 719 -25.97 -25.33 23.73
CA TRP A 719 -26.39 -23.93 23.69
C TRP A 719 -27.20 -23.62 22.42
N LEU A 720 -26.71 -24.05 21.26
CA LEU A 720 -27.38 -23.85 19.96
C LEU A 720 -28.72 -24.58 19.86
N LEU A 721 -28.84 -25.76 20.46
CA LEU A 721 -30.09 -26.53 20.47
C LEU A 721 -31.12 -25.97 21.46
N GLU A 722 -30.67 -25.33 22.55
CA GLU A 722 -31.54 -24.71 23.56
C GLU A 722 -32.00 -23.29 23.17
N GLN A 723 -31.27 -22.62 22.26
CA GLN A 723 -31.57 -21.27 21.77
C GLN A 723 -31.86 -21.25 20.26
N PRO A 724 -32.96 -21.88 19.78
CA PRO A 724 -33.19 -22.04 18.34
C PRO A 724 -33.59 -20.74 17.62
N THR A 725 -34.06 -19.71 18.35
CA THR A 725 -34.57 -18.46 17.78
C THR A 725 -34.37 -17.27 18.71
N ASP A 726 -34.02 -16.11 18.16
CA ASP A 726 -33.99 -14.82 18.86
C ASP A 726 -34.76 -13.79 18.01
N PRO A 727 -35.49 -12.83 18.61
CA PRO A 727 -36.27 -11.84 17.86
C PRO A 727 -35.43 -10.80 17.11
N GLN A 728 -34.14 -10.64 17.43
CA GLN A 728 -33.25 -9.62 16.88
C GLN A 728 -32.25 -10.19 15.85
N VAL A 729 -31.94 -11.48 15.91
CA VAL A 729 -30.96 -12.15 15.04
C VAL A 729 -31.40 -13.54 14.58
N THR A 730 -30.98 -13.94 13.38
CA THR A 730 -31.24 -15.29 12.85
C THR A 730 -30.13 -16.24 13.28
N LEU A 731 -30.44 -17.14 14.22
CA LEU A 731 -29.54 -18.18 14.70
C LEU A 731 -29.64 -19.47 13.86
N PRO A 732 -28.64 -20.36 13.92
CA PRO A 732 -28.75 -21.70 13.34
C PRO A 732 -29.91 -22.49 13.96
N ASN A 733 -30.97 -22.73 13.19
CA ASN A 733 -32.06 -23.59 13.63
C ASN A 733 -31.86 -25.01 13.13
N PHE A 734 -31.16 -25.84 13.91
CA PHE A 734 -30.88 -27.22 13.55
C PHE A 734 -32.12 -28.13 13.53
N VAL A 735 -33.18 -27.75 14.23
CA VAL A 735 -34.42 -28.55 14.33
C VAL A 735 -35.35 -28.30 13.13
N ALA A 736 -35.26 -27.12 12.50
CA ALA A 736 -36.09 -26.71 11.37
C ALA A 736 -35.29 -26.56 10.05
N LEU A 737 -34.46 -27.55 9.72
CA LEU A 737 -33.69 -27.53 8.47
C LEU A 737 -34.58 -27.74 7.22
N PRO A 738 -34.23 -27.12 6.06
CA PRO A 738 -34.94 -27.36 4.81
C PRO A 738 -34.93 -28.83 4.43
N GLN A 739 -36.09 -29.36 4.07
CA GLN A 739 -36.25 -30.74 3.60
C GLN A 739 -35.88 -30.88 2.11
N ASP A 740 -36.02 -29.80 1.35
CA ASP A 740 -35.55 -29.66 -0.02
C ASP A 740 -35.10 -28.20 -0.27
N GLY A 741 -34.55 -27.96 -1.46
CA GLY A 741 -34.07 -26.64 -1.88
C GLY A 741 -35.13 -25.73 -2.51
N THR A 742 -36.42 -26.06 -2.42
CA THR A 742 -37.49 -25.32 -3.14
C THR A 742 -38.02 -24.11 -2.36
N ASN A 743 -37.86 -24.09 -1.04
CA ASN A 743 -38.29 -22.98 -0.18
C ASN A 743 -37.16 -21.98 0.04
N ASN A 744 -37.06 -20.99 -0.85
CA ASN A 744 -36.05 -19.93 -0.78
C ASN A 744 -36.00 -19.22 0.59
N THR A 745 -37.14 -18.91 1.20
CA THR A 745 -37.19 -18.23 2.50
C THR A 745 -36.47 -19.02 3.60
N LEU A 746 -36.68 -20.34 3.63
CA LEU A 746 -36.03 -21.21 4.61
C LEU A 746 -34.55 -21.44 4.27
N VAL A 747 -34.20 -21.51 2.98
CA VAL A 747 -32.81 -21.57 2.51
C VAL A 747 -32.02 -20.33 2.96
N TYR A 748 -32.56 -19.13 2.73
CA TYR A 748 -31.92 -17.88 3.12
C TYR A 748 -31.78 -17.76 4.65
N ALA A 749 -32.80 -18.15 5.41
CA ALA A 749 -32.73 -18.16 6.88
C ALA A 749 -31.69 -19.16 7.40
N THR A 750 -31.61 -20.35 6.80
CA THR A 750 -30.63 -21.37 7.18
C THR A 750 -29.21 -20.92 6.85
N PHE A 751 -29.00 -20.27 5.70
CA PHE A 751 -27.72 -19.66 5.35
C PHE A 751 -27.33 -18.53 6.29
N ALA A 752 -28.27 -17.65 6.66
CA ALA A 752 -28.01 -16.58 7.62
C ALA A 752 -27.60 -17.12 8.99
N GLY A 753 -28.28 -18.18 9.47
CA GLY A 753 -27.87 -18.89 10.68
C GLY A 753 -26.47 -19.50 10.55
N TRP A 754 -26.17 -20.15 9.43
CA TRP A 754 -24.82 -20.67 9.16
C TRP A 754 -23.74 -19.59 9.12
N ASP A 755 -24.00 -18.44 8.49
CA ASP A 755 -23.04 -17.31 8.45
C ASP A 755 -22.79 -16.79 9.87
N TRP A 756 -23.84 -16.65 10.68
CA TRP A 756 -23.71 -16.32 12.09
C TRP A 756 -22.83 -17.31 12.85
N LEU A 757 -23.07 -18.62 12.68
CA LEU A 757 -22.27 -19.66 13.35
C LEU A 757 -20.81 -19.58 12.93
N ARG A 758 -20.55 -19.44 11.63
CA ARG A 758 -19.18 -19.34 11.13
C ARG A 758 -18.44 -18.15 11.73
N ARG A 759 -19.10 -17.00 11.90
CA ARG A 759 -18.53 -15.81 12.57
C ARG A 759 -18.28 -16.05 14.05
N ALA A 760 -19.20 -16.72 14.75
CA ALA A 760 -19.00 -17.10 16.16
C ALA A 760 -17.77 -18.00 16.32
N ILE A 761 -17.60 -18.95 15.39
CA ILE A 761 -16.45 -19.85 15.36
C ILE A 761 -15.17 -19.12 14.96
N ASP A 762 -15.24 -18.13 14.05
CA ASP A 762 -14.10 -17.28 13.72
C ASP A 762 -13.60 -16.51 14.94
N ILE A 763 -14.51 -15.96 15.76
CA ILE A 763 -14.14 -15.33 17.03
C ILE A 763 -13.47 -16.34 17.96
N ARG A 764 -14.05 -17.52 18.12
CA ARG A 764 -13.48 -18.57 18.98
C ARG A 764 -12.08 -18.98 18.54
N ASP A 765 -11.85 -19.14 17.25
CA ASP A 765 -10.61 -19.70 16.72
C ASP A 765 -9.53 -18.63 16.46
N ASN A 766 -9.91 -17.38 16.14
CA ASN A 766 -8.99 -16.33 15.70
C ASN A 766 -8.95 -15.09 16.61
N VAL A 767 -9.93 -14.88 17.48
CA VAL A 767 -9.99 -13.71 18.40
C VAL A 767 -9.71 -14.12 19.84
N LEU A 768 -10.30 -15.21 20.32
CA LEU A 768 -10.15 -15.67 21.69
C LEU A 768 -8.87 -16.50 21.88
N THR A 769 -8.18 -16.28 23.00
CA THR A 769 -7.06 -17.10 23.45
C THR A 769 -7.55 -18.39 24.12
N ASP A 770 -8.69 -18.34 24.80
CA ASP A 770 -9.39 -19.49 25.38
C ASP A 770 -10.74 -19.73 24.66
N PRO A 771 -10.82 -20.77 23.80
CA PRO A 771 -12.04 -21.14 23.08
C PRO A 771 -13.25 -21.45 23.95
N GLU A 772 -13.07 -21.90 25.19
CA GLU A 772 -14.17 -22.29 26.08
C GLU A 772 -14.97 -21.07 26.58
N GLN A 773 -14.38 -19.87 26.54
CA GLN A 773 -15.05 -18.64 26.94
C GLN A 773 -16.16 -18.19 25.99
N LEU A 774 -16.23 -18.75 24.77
CA LEU A 774 -17.26 -18.34 23.81
C LEU A 774 -18.67 -18.50 24.38
N THR A 775 -18.99 -19.63 25.01
CA THR A 775 -20.34 -19.86 25.56
C THR A 775 -20.65 -18.92 26.72
N VAL A 776 -19.65 -18.56 27.53
CA VAL A 776 -19.79 -17.60 28.62
C VAL A 776 -20.12 -16.21 28.07
N LEU A 777 -19.47 -15.80 26.99
CA LEU A 777 -19.76 -14.53 26.30
C LEU A 777 -21.16 -14.54 25.68
N LEU A 778 -21.54 -15.61 25.00
CA LEU A 778 -22.86 -15.77 24.39
C LEU A 778 -23.98 -15.68 25.45
N ASP A 779 -23.81 -16.31 26.61
CA ASP A 779 -24.79 -16.23 27.71
C ASP A 779 -25.01 -14.80 28.21
N GLN A 780 -23.99 -13.93 28.15
CA GLN A 780 -24.16 -12.52 28.50
C GLN A 780 -25.00 -11.75 27.47
N PHE A 781 -24.81 -11.99 26.16
CA PHE A 781 -25.50 -11.25 25.10
C PHE A 781 -26.95 -11.69 24.89
N PHE A 782 -27.23 -12.97 25.12
CA PHE A 782 -28.55 -13.57 24.93
C PHE A 782 -29.38 -13.62 26.22
N ALA A 783 -28.87 -13.05 27.32
CA ALA A 783 -29.64 -12.88 28.55
C ALA A 783 -30.90 -12.04 28.28
N ALA A 784 -32.07 -12.54 28.69
CA ALA A 784 -33.35 -11.88 28.45
C ALA A 784 -33.45 -10.47 29.07
N ASN A 785 -32.73 -10.21 30.16
CA ASN A 785 -32.64 -8.91 30.83
C ASN A 785 -31.19 -8.65 31.27
N PRO A 786 -30.36 -8.00 30.45
CA PRO A 786 -29.00 -7.67 30.84
C PRO A 786 -29.00 -6.64 31.98
N PRO A 787 -28.20 -6.83 33.05
CA PRO A 787 -28.13 -5.89 34.18
C PRO A 787 -27.56 -4.52 33.73
N PRO A 788 -27.79 -3.40 34.45
CA PRO A 788 -27.33 -2.08 34.03
C PRO A 788 -25.82 -1.97 33.78
N ASP A 789 -25.02 -2.84 34.42
CA ASP A 789 -23.56 -2.93 34.29
C ASP A 789 -23.10 -4.04 33.32
N TRP A 790 -23.99 -4.59 32.50
CA TRP A 790 -23.68 -5.68 31.58
C TRP A 790 -22.51 -5.35 30.65
N LYS A 791 -22.43 -4.09 30.20
CA LYS A 791 -21.44 -3.64 29.22
C LYS A 791 -20.02 -3.70 29.78
N SER A 792 -19.79 -3.14 30.97
CA SER A 792 -18.47 -3.16 31.61
C SER A 792 -18.02 -4.58 31.96
N LYS A 793 -18.96 -5.42 32.44
CA LYS A 793 -18.70 -6.84 32.68
C LYS A 793 -18.31 -7.57 31.40
N PHE A 794 -19.07 -7.36 30.32
CA PHE A 794 -18.78 -7.95 29.03
C PHE A 794 -17.40 -7.52 28.50
N LEU A 795 -17.11 -6.22 28.44
CA LEU A 795 -15.82 -5.74 27.94
C LEU A 795 -14.65 -6.30 28.76
N GLY A 796 -14.82 -6.43 30.08
CA GLY A 796 -13.85 -7.10 30.94
C GLY A 796 -13.65 -8.58 30.61
N LEU A 797 -14.74 -9.33 30.38
CA LEU A 797 -14.68 -10.74 29.98
C LEU A 797 -14.07 -10.92 28.59
N LEU A 798 -14.47 -10.11 27.61
CA LEU A 798 -13.93 -10.17 26.25
C LEU A 798 -12.45 -9.82 26.23
N ALA A 799 -12.05 -8.75 26.91
CA ALA A 799 -10.65 -8.36 27.00
C ALA A 799 -9.80 -9.45 27.65
N ALA A 800 -10.30 -10.08 28.72
CA ALA A 800 -9.61 -11.23 29.34
C ALA A 800 -9.54 -12.44 28.41
N ALA A 801 -10.62 -12.76 27.69
CA ALA A 801 -10.68 -13.91 26.80
C ALA A 801 -9.83 -13.75 25.54
N ALA A 802 -9.65 -12.52 25.03
CA ALA A 802 -8.88 -12.20 23.82
C ALA A 802 -7.45 -11.67 24.11
N ASP A 803 -7.05 -11.59 25.39
CA ASP A 803 -5.79 -10.97 25.85
C ASP A 803 -5.62 -9.52 25.35
N TRP A 804 -6.71 -8.75 25.38
CA TRP A 804 -6.72 -7.34 25.00
C TRP A 804 -6.58 -6.43 26.22
N ASP A 805 -6.04 -5.22 26.02
CA ASP A 805 -6.04 -4.19 27.06
C ASP A 805 -7.46 -3.68 27.32
N VAL A 806 -8.02 -4.05 28.46
CA VAL A 806 -9.37 -3.66 28.88
C VAL A 806 -9.53 -2.14 28.96
N ASN A 807 -8.49 -1.39 29.30
CA ASN A 807 -8.57 0.07 29.38
C ASN A 807 -8.65 0.68 27.99
N ALA A 808 -7.87 0.16 27.03
CA ALA A 808 -7.92 0.60 25.63
C ALA A 808 -9.28 0.28 25.01
N LEU A 809 -9.81 -0.92 25.25
CA LEU A 809 -11.13 -1.33 24.76
C LEU A 809 -12.26 -0.48 25.37
N THR A 810 -12.23 -0.24 26.68
CA THR A 810 -13.23 0.57 27.38
C THR A 810 -13.17 2.04 26.94
N ALA A 811 -11.97 2.59 26.79
CA ALA A 811 -11.79 3.96 26.29
C ALA A 811 -12.29 4.11 24.85
N PHE A 812 -12.05 3.11 23.99
CA PHE A 812 -12.53 3.09 22.62
C PHE A 812 -14.06 3.02 22.56
N GLU A 813 -14.67 2.10 23.31
CA GLU A 813 -16.12 1.94 23.37
C GLU A 813 -16.83 3.18 23.92
N THR A 814 -16.19 3.94 24.83
CA THR A 814 -16.74 5.21 25.33
C THR A 814 -16.93 6.24 24.20
N VAL A 815 -16.11 6.19 23.16
CA VAL A 815 -16.18 7.09 21.99
C VAL A 815 -17.06 6.49 20.90
N GLU A 816 -16.99 5.17 20.70
CA GLU A 816 -17.72 4.41 19.68
C GLU A 816 -18.66 3.40 20.36
N PRO A 817 -19.84 3.84 20.82
CA PRO A 817 -20.72 3.01 21.63
C PRO A 817 -21.36 1.89 20.82
N ILE A 818 -21.41 0.70 21.42
CA ILE A 818 -22.06 -0.48 20.83
C ILE A 818 -23.42 -0.79 21.48
N GLU A 819 -24.36 -1.34 20.72
CA GLU A 819 -25.65 -1.84 21.21
C GLU A 819 -25.64 -3.36 21.42
N VAL A 820 -26.55 -3.86 22.27
CA VAL A 820 -26.68 -5.33 22.53
C VAL A 820 -26.97 -6.10 21.24
N VAL A 821 -27.76 -5.52 20.33
CA VAL A 821 -28.11 -6.17 19.05
C VAL A 821 -26.88 -6.39 18.17
N ASP A 822 -25.90 -5.49 18.21
CA ASP A 822 -24.68 -5.58 17.41
C ASP A 822 -23.77 -6.71 17.92
N LEU A 823 -23.81 -6.96 19.23
CA LEU A 823 -23.14 -8.11 19.85
C LEU A 823 -23.82 -9.42 19.50
N LYS A 824 -25.16 -9.46 19.54
CA LYS A 824 -25.92 -10.63 19.08
C LYS A 824 -25.65 -10.95 17.61
N ARG A 825 -25.43 -9.94 16.78
CA ARG A 825 -25.05 -10.11 15.36
C ARG A 825 -23.59 -10.47 15.15
N ILE A 826 -22.77 -10.44 16.21
CA ILE A 826 -21.33 -10.71 16.19
C ILE A 826 -20.50 -9.59 15.53
N GLU A 827 -21.12 -8.72 14.74
CA GLU A 827 -20.50 -7.62 14.01
C GLU A 827 -19.63 -6.71 14.89
N ALA A 828 -20.11 -6.35 16.09
CA ALA A 828 -19.35 -5.47 16.99
C ALA A 828 -18.03 -6.11 17.46
N VAL A 829 -18.01 -7.43 17.71
CA VAL A 829 -16.79 -8.13 18.14
C VAL A 829 -15.81 -8.26 16.99
N GLU A 830 -16.29 -8.54 15.77
CA GLU A 830 -15.47 -8.53 14.55
C GLU A 830 -14.88 -7.15 14.28
N ALA A 831 -15.67 -6.09 14.45
CA ALA A 831 -15.24 -4.71 14.29
C ALA A 831 -14.15 -4.33 15.30
N PHE A 832 -14.32 -4.69 16.59
CA PHE A 832 -13.28 -4.50 17.60
C PHE A 832 -12.01 -5.30 17.29
N ALA A 833 -12.14 -6.57 16.89
CA ALA A 833 -10.99 -7.38 16.51
C ALA A 833 -10.23 -6.77 15.32
N SER A 834 -10.94 -6.26 14.31
CA SER A 834 -10.35 -5.57 13.16
C SER A 834 -9.56 -4.32 13.57
N VAL A 835 -10.17 -3.46 14.39
CA VAL A 835 -9.55 -2.23 14.89
C VAL A 835 -8.35 -2.52 15.78
N LEU A 836 -8.46 -3.45 16.72
CA LEU A 836 -7.36 -3.80 17.62
C LEU A 836 -6.21 -4.46 16.87
N ARG A 837 -6.50 -5.29 15.87
CA ARG A 837 -5.48 -5.89 15.00
C ARG A 837 -4.70 -4.84 14.22
N ILE A 838 -5.38 -3.87 13.59
CA ILE A 838 -4.68 -2.82 12.83
C ILE A 838 -3.93 -1.85 13.77
N SER A 839 -4.49 -1.57 14.94
CA SER A 839 -3.84 -0.74 15.97
C SER A 839 -2.56 -1.41 16.50
N ALA A 840 -2.62 -2.71 16.78
CA ALA A 840 -1.45 -3.51 17.14
C ALA A 840 -0.41 -3.56 16.00
N GLN A 841 -0.85 -3.67 14.74
CA GLN A 841 0.05 -3.60 13.58
C GLN A 841 0.75 -2.23 13.47
N LEU A 842 0.05 -1.14 13.78
CA LEU A 842 0.59 0.22 13.79
C LEU A 842 1.46 0.51 15.03
N GLY A 843 1.23 -0.21 16.13
CA GLY A 843 1.89 0.03 17.42
C GLY A 843 1.34 1.24 18.17
N VAL A 844 0.06 1.58 17.97
CA VAL A 844 -0.64 2.72 18.61
C VAL A 844 -1.97 2.27 19.20
N ASP A 845 -2.56 3.09 20.07
CA ASP A 845 -3.89 2.82 20.63
C ASP A 845 -5.01 3.00 19.58
N PRO A 846 -6.17 2.33 19.77
CA PRO A 846 -7.31 2.41 18.84
C PRO A 846 -7.83 3.81 18.56
N LEU A 847 -7.82 4.71 19.55
CA LEU A 847 -8.29 6.09 19.37
C LEU A 847 -7.30 6.91 18.53
N THR A 848 -6.00 6.72 18.71
CA THR A 848 -5.00 7.30 17.82
C THR A 848 -5.15 6.76 16.40
N ALA A 849 -5.30 5.44 16.22
CA ALA A 849 -5.53 4.83 14.91
C ALA A 849 -6.81 5.36 14.24
N ARG A 850 -7.87 5.59 15.02
CA ARG A 850 -9.12 6.23 14.59
C ARG A 850 -8.86 7.62 13.98
N THR A 851 -8.09 8.48 14.66
CA THR A 851 -7.78 9.83 14.13
C THR A 851 -7.02 9.80 12.81
N TRP A 852 -6.25 8.74 12.54
CA TRP A 852 -5.53 8.58 11.28
C TRP A 852 -6.44 8.07 10.15
N ALA A 853 -7.54 7.40 10.51
CA ALA A 853 -8.57 6.93 9.59
C ALA A 853 -9.52 8.06 9.17
N ASP A 854 -9.76 9.04 10.05
CA ASP A 854 -10.77 10.12 9.93
C ASP A 854 -10.98 10.67 8.51
N ASP A 855 -12.25 10.99 8.21
CA ASP A 855 -12.72 11.62 6.96
C ASP A 855 -12.31 13.11 6.91
N ALA A 856 -11.01 13.39 7.07
CA ALA A 856 -10.43 14.74 7.11
C ALA A 856 -9.02 14.77 6.47
N PRO A 857 -8.56 15.95 5.98
CA PRO A 857 -7.19 16.10 5.49
C PRO A 857 -6.14 15.72 6.53
N VAL A 858 -5.05 15.10 6.07
CA VAL A 858 -3.92 14.78 6.94
C VAL A 858 -3.23 16.07 7.38
N SER A 859 -3.23 16.33 8.68
CA SER A 859 -2.52 17.47 9.26
C SER A 859 -1.04 17.17 9.51
N VAL A 860 -0.23 18.22 9.70
CA VAL A 860 1.20 18.10 10.04
C VAL A 860 1.43 17.19 11.26
N PRO A 861 0.67 17.33 12.38
CA PRO A 861 0.85 16.46 13.53
C PRO A 861 0.52 14.99 13.25
N ILE A 862 -0.52 14.71 12.45
CA ILE A 862 -0.91 13.34 12.10
C ILE A 862 0.17 12.67 11.24
N ALA A 863 0.67 13.35 10.20
CA ALA A 863 1.76 12.82 9.37
C ALA A 863 3.03 12.55 10.21
N ALA A 864 3.37 13.46 11.12
CA ALA A 864 4.50 13.28 12.04
C ALA A 864 4.28 12.10 12.99
N ALA A 865 3.06 11.90 13.51
CA ALA A 865 2.72 10.78 14.39
C ALA A 865 2.82 9.42 13.66
N ILE A 866 2.31 9.33 12.43
CA ILE A 866 2.42 8.12 11.59
C ILE A 866 3.89 7.78 11.32
N ARG A 867 4.70 8.78 10.97
CA ARG A 867 6.15 8.61 10.78
C ARG A 867 6.84 8.16 12.07
N ALA A 868 6.50 8.76 13.20
CA ALA A 868 7.06 8.39 14.50
C ALA A 868 6.70 6.95 14.88
N ALA A 869 5.49 6.49 14.57
CA ALA A 869 5.08 5.10 14.76
C ALA A 869 5.87 4.14 13.85
N ALA A 870 6.07 4.49 12.57
CA ALA A 870 6.95 3.71 11.69
C ALA A 870 8.38 3.64 12.23
N GLN A 871 8.95 4.77 12.66
CA GLN A 871 10.28 4.82 13.24
C GLN A 871 10.36 3.99 14.53
N ALA A 872 9.31 4.03 15.36
CA ALA A 872 9.26 3.26 16.60
C ALA A 872 9.17 1.76 16.37
N LYS A 873 8.46 1.32 15.32
CA LYS A 873 8.33 -0.08 14.92
C LYS A 873 9.63 -0.66 14.36
N PHE A 874 10.39 0.12 13.60
CA PHE A 874 11.62 -0.33 12.93
C PHE A 874 12.92 0.17 13.58
N LYS A 875 12.92 0.47 14.90
CA LYS A 875 14.10 1.00 15.63
C LYS A 875 15.37 0.16 15.41
N GLY A 876 16.53 0.83 15.29
CA GLY A 876 17.86 0.22 15.15
C GLY A 876 18.62 0.70 13.90
N ALA A 877 19.69 -0.01 13.51
CA ALA A 877 20.52 0.30 12.34
C ALA A 877 19.78 0.18 10.98
N ASN A 878 18.55 -0.35 10.97
CA ASN A 878 17.76 -0.56 9.75
C ASN A 878 16.91 0.66 9.35
N TRP A 879 16.65 1.62 10.24
CA TRP A 879 15.73 2.74 9.94
C TRP A 879 16.20 3.58 8.75
N ALA A 880 17.49 3.93 8.69
CA ALA A 880 18.03 4.74 7.60
C ALA A 880 17.81 4.08 6.23
N SER A 881 18.01 2.76 6.13
CA SER A 881 17.81 1.99 4.90
C SER A 881 16.35 1.93 4.43
N ILE A 882 15.40 2.07 5.36
CA ILE A 882 13.95 2.08 5.10
C ILE A 882 13.48 3.48 4.75
N ALA A 883 13.88 4.47 5.55
CA ALA A 883 13.39 5.84 5.45
C ALA A 883 14.04 6.63 4.31
N GLN A 884 15.30 6.35 3.94
CA GLN A 884 15.97 7.06 2.84
C GLN A 884 15.26 6.87 1.47
N PRO A 885 14.91 5.65 1.03
CA PRO A 885 14.15 5.47 -0.22
C PRO A 885 12.78 6.17 -0.21
N ILE A 886 12.06 6.14 0.93
CA ILE A 886 10.78 6.85 1.10
C ILE A 886 11.00 8.35 0.92
N ARG A 887 11.98 8.90 1.65
CA ARG A 887 12.27 10.32 1.64
C ARG A 887 12.75 10.80 0.28
N ASN A 888 13.53 10.00 -0.43
CA ASN A 888 13.99 10.31 -1.80
C ASN A 888 12.81 10.51 -2.76
N ARG A 889 11.80 9.62 -2.72
CA ARG A 889 10.57 9.79 -3.51
C ARG A 889 9.79 11.04 -3.11
N LEU A 890 9.71 11.35 -1.81
CA LEU A 890 9.06 12.57 -1.33
C LEU A 890 9.81 13.85 -1.75
N ARG A 891 11.14 13.84 -1.75
CA ARG A 891 11.97 14.96 -2.24
C ARG A 891 11.69 15.26 -3.71
N GLU A 892 11.64 14.23 -4.55
CA GLU A 892 11.30 14.37 -5.98
C GLU A 892 9.90 14.98 -6.15
N LYS A 893 8.88 14.45 -5.47
CA LYS A 893 7.52 14.99 -5.51
C LYS A 893 7.43 16.45 -5.04
N GLN A 894 8.15 16.81 -3.97
CA GLN A 894 8.20 18.19 -3.46
C GLN A 894 8.85 19.15 -4.45
N ARG A 895 10.02 18.75 -5.00
CA ARG A 895 10.74 19.51 -6.01
C ARG A 895 9.87 19.74 -7.23
N ASP A 896 9.26 18.68 -7.76
CA ASP A 896 8.44 18.74 -8.97
C ASP A 896 7.21 19.62 -8.76
N ALA A 897 6.52 19.49 -7.62
CA ALA A 897 5.38 20.35 -7.28
C ALA A 897 5.77 21.84 -7.16
N LEU A 898 6.92 22.15 -6.56
CA LEU A 898 7.42 23.51 -6.42
C LEU A 898 7.87 24.10 -7.76
N VAL A 899 8.57 23.32 -8.59
CA VAL A 899 8.97 23.70 -9.95
C VAL A 899 7.73 24.00 -10.78
N ALA A 900 6.76 23.08 -10.80
CA ALA A 900 5.48 23.23 -11.48
C ALA A 900 4.73 24.50 -11.05
N TYR A 901 4.70 24.78 -9.75
CA TYR A 901 4.08 25.97 -9.20
C TYR A 901 4.82 27.26 -9.60
N LEU A 902 6.15 27.30 -9.45
CA LEU A 902 6.95 28.49 -9.74
C LEU A 902 6.98 28.83 -11.22
N MET A 903 7.03 27.82 -12.10
CA MET A 903 6.92 28.04 -13.54
C MET A 903 5.63 28.79 -13.89
N LYS A 904 4.51 28.40 -13.27
CA LYS A 904 3.25 29.12 -13.41
C LYS A 904 3.30 30.52 -12.81
N ALA A 905 3.73 30.62 -11.54
CA ALA A 905 3.62 31.85 -10.76
C ALA A 905 4.51 32.98 -11.32
N GLU A 906 5.64 32.63 -11.93
CA GLU A 906 6.61 33.58 -12.51
C GLU A 906 6.54 33.65 -14.04
N ASN A 907 5.59 32.93 -14.66
CA ASN A 907 5.42 32.85 -16.11
C ASN A 907 6.70 32.42 -16.85
N ILE A 908 7.37 31.40 -16.31
CA ILE A 908 8.59 30.78 -16.86
C ILE A 908 8.17 29.63 -17.77
N LYS A 909 8.77 29.54 -18.96
CA LYS A 909 8.31 28.64 -20.03
C LYS A 909 8.69 27.19 -19.78
N ASP A 910 9.94 26.95 -19.45
CA ASP A 910 10.48 25.62 -19.25
C ASP A 910 11.43 25.56 -18.05
N ARG A 911 11.90 24.35 -17.73
CA ARG A 911 12.82 24.12 -16.61
C ARG A 911 14.20 24.72 -16.84
N GLU A 912 14.62 24.91 -18.10
CA GLU A 912 15.92 25.52 -18.46
C GLU A 912 15.91 27.03 -18.16
N ASP A 913 14.80 27.71 -18.44
CA ASP A 913 14.60 29.10 -18.04
C ASP A 913 14.63 29.22 -16.50
N LEU A 914 13.99 28.27 -15.78
CA LEU A 914 14.02 28.24 -14.31
C LEU A 914 15.44 28.00 -13.77
N PHE A 915 16.20 27.10 -14.38
CA PHE A 915 17.63 26.89 -14.11
C PHE A 915 18.41 28.19 -14.27
N GLY A 916 18.16 28.92 -15.36
CA GLY A 916 18.81 30.18 -15.66
C GLY A 916 18.51 31.29 -14.65
N VAL A 917 17.29 31.33 -14.12
CA VAL A 917 16.84 32.30 -13.11
C VAL A 917 17.37 31.95 -11.72
N LEU A 918 17.27 30.68 -11.31
CA LEU A 918 17.66 30.22 -9.97
C LEU A 918 19.14 29.80 -9.88
N LEU A 919 19.87 29.79 -10.99
CA LEU A 919 21.29 29.45 -11.05
C LEU A 919 21.60 28.09 -10.40
N MET A 920 20.71 27.13 -10.60
CA MET A 920 20.83 25.76 -10.08
C MET A 920 20.02 24.79 -10.94
N ASP A 921 20.52 23.58 -11.09
CA ASP A 921 19.83 22.48 -11.77
C ASP A 921 18.67 21.97 -10.92
N VAL A 922 17.44 22.19 -11.42
CA VAL A 922 16.20 21.81 -10.75
C VAL A 922 15.78 20.36 -11.04
N ASP A 923 16.50 19.63 -11.89
CA ASP A 923 16.18 18.24 -12.25
C ASP A 923 17.08 17.21 -11.54
N LEU A 924 18.01 17.66 -10.67
CA LEU A 924 18.91 16.77 -9.93
C LEU A 924 18.17 15.78 -9.03
N ALA A 925 18.55 14.51 -9.15
CA ALA A 925 18.03 13.41 -8.36
C ALA A 925 18.61 13.38 -6.93
N PRO A 926 17.94 12.72 -5.97
CA PRO A 926 18.36 12.66 -4.56
C PRO A 926 19.72 12.00 -4.29
N CYS A 927 20.26 11.22 -5.23
CA CYS A 927 21.55 10.55 -5.07
C CYS A 927 22.76 11.49 -5.18
N ASN A 928 22.58 12.66 -5.81
CA ASN A 928 23.64 13.66 -5.90
C ASN A 928 23.85 14.33 -4.54
N LYS A 929 25.11 14.46 -4.11
CA LYS A 929 25.49 15.09 -2.84
C LYS A 929 26.46 16.23 -3.09
N THR A 930 26.28 17.32 -2.37
CA THR A 930 27.17 18.49 -2.37
C THR A 930 27.24 19.07 -0.96
N THR A 931 28.16 19.98 -0.71
CA THR A 931 28.13 20.80 0.51
C THR A 931 27.41 22.12 0.24
N ARG A 932 26.85 22.76 1.28
CA ARG A 932 26.10 24.02 1.14
C ARG A 932 26.97 25.12 0.55
N LEU A 933 28.23 25.20 0.95
CA LEU A 933 29.19 26.17 0.43
C LEU A 933 29.57 25.88 -1.03
N LEU A 934 29.72 24.62 -1.42
CA LEU A 934 30.00 24.26 -2.81
C LEU A 934 28.81 24.56 -3.73
N PHE A 935 27.59 24.26 -3.29
CA PHE A 935 26.36 24.58 -4.01
C PHE A 935 26.19 26.08 -4.24
N ALA A 936 26.48 26.88 -3.20
CA ALA A 936 26.51 28.33 -3.27
C ALA A 936 27.58 28.86 -4.23
N THR A 937 28.78 28.29 -4.18
CA THR A 937 29.90 28.66 -5.06
C THR A 937 29.58 28.37 -6.53
N ALA A 938 28.92 27.24 -6.81
CA ALA A 938 28.49 26.88 -8.17
C ALA A 938 27.49 27.89 -8.74
N ALA A 939 26.56 28.41 -7.93
CA ALA A 939 25.64 29.46 -8.36
C ALA A 939 26.37 30.75 -8.76
N LEU A 940 27.42 31.15 -8.04
CA LEU A 940 28.26 32.31 -8.39
C LEU A 940 28.99 32.10 -9.72
N GLN A 941 29.59 30.93 -9.89
CA GLN A 941 30.32 30.57 -11.11
C GLN A 941 29.38 30.56 -12.33
N LEU A 942 28.20 29.95 -12.20
CA LEU A 942 27.19 29.92 -13.25
C LEU A 942 26.68 31.32 -13.58
N PHE A 943 26.41 32.16 -12.58
CA PHE A 943 26.00 33.54 -12.77
C PHE A 943 27.02 34.33 -13.59
N MET A 944 28.31 34.25 -13.22
CA MET A 944 29.37 34.95 -13.95
C MET A 944 29.57 34.40 -15.36
N GLN A 945 29.46 33.07 -15.54
CA GLN A 945 29.53 32.45 -16.87
C GLN A 945 28.39 32.95 -17.78
N ARG A 946 27.16 33.01 -17.26
CA ARG A 946 26.00 33.56 -18.00
C ARG A 946 26.18 35.05 -18.31
N ALA A 947 26.77 35.82 -17.41
CA ALA A 947 27.12 37.22 -17.63
C ALA A 947 28.12 37.38 -18.79
N LEU A 948 29.19 36.58 -18.82
CA LEU A 948 30.21 36.61 -19.88
C LEU A 948 29.67 36.16 -21.24
N MET A 949 28.72 35.22 -21.24
CA MET A 949 28.04 34.76 -22.45
C MET A 949 26.99 35.75 -22.97
N GLY A 950 26.76 36.88 -22.28
CA GLY A 950 25.75 37.86 -22.67
C GLY A 950 24.31 37.39 -22.44
N LEU A 951 24.10 36.32 -21.66
CA LEU A 951 22.77 35.78 -21.33
C LEU A 951 22.07 36.58 -20.23
N ILE A 952 22.80 37.48 -19.56
CA ILE A 952 22.25 38.45 -18.61
C ILE A 952 22.27 39.82 -19.30
N PRO A 953 21.10 40.43 -19.59
CA PRO A 953 21.05 41.68 -20.32
C PRO A 953 21.74 42.80 -19.55
N ASN A 954 22.24 43.83 -20.25
CA ASN A 954 22.80 45.06 -19.65
C ASN A 954 24.04 44.87 -18.75
N VAL A 955 24.68 43.70 -18.74
CA VAL A 955 25.96 43.51 -18.03
C VAL A 955 27.10 44.08 -18.88
N LYS A 956 27.92 44.95 -18.29
CA LYS A 956 29.11 45.52 -18.95
C LYS A 956 30.38 44.88 -18.36
N LEU A 957 30.98 43.96 -19.09
CA LEU A 957 32.25 43.33 -18.75
C LEU A 957 33.31 43.75 -19.77
N THR A 958 34.52 44.02 -19.29
CA THR A 958 35.69 44.38 -20.09
C THR A 958 36.52 43.13 -20.44
N PRO A 959 37.39 43.18 -21.46
CA PRO A 959 38.35 42.10 -21.73
C PRO A 959 39.20 41.74 -20.51
N ALA A 960 39.63 42.75 -19.73
CA ALA A 960 40.39 42.54 -18.49
C ALA A 960 39.59 41.73 -17.44
N ASP A 961 38.27 41.89 -17.38
CA ASP A 961 37.41 41.09 -16.49
C ASP A 961 37.36 39.62 -16.91
N SER A 962 37.39 39.36 -18.22
CA SER A 962 37.45 38.01 -18.78
C SER A 962 38.81 37.35 -18.49
N ASP A 963 39.90 38.10 -18.62
CA ASP A 963 41.25 37.64 -18.32
C ASP A 963 41.42 37.32 -16.83
N GLU A 964 40.90 38.17 -15.94
CA GLU A 964 40.87 37.89 -14.51
C GLU A 964 40.00 36.66 -14.18
N TRP A 965 38.82 36.55 -14.82
CA TRP A 965 37.95 35.39 -14.63
C TRP A 965 38.56 34.08 -15.11
N SER A 966 39.42 34.13 -16.14
CA SER A 966 39.99 32.93 -16.79
C SER A 966 40.64 31.97 -15.80
N TRP A 967 41.30 32.50 -14.77
CA TRP A 967 41.93 31.74 -13.71
C TRP A 967 41.10 31.70 -12.42
N MET A 968 40.24 32.69 -12.15
CA MET A 968 39.33 32.67 -10.99
C MET A 968 38.20 31.64 -11.11
N LYS A 969 37.76 31.29 -12.33
CA LYS A 969 36.59 30.42 -12.56
C LYS A 969 36.75 28.98 -12.05
N ARG A 970 37.97 28.52 -11.75
CA ARG A 970 38.25 27.18 -11.22
C ARG A 970 38.99 27.29 -9.90
N TYR A 971 38.43 26.69 -8.84
CA TYR A 971 39.02 26.70 -7.50
C TYR A 971 40.51 26.32 -7.48
N ARG A 972 40.91 25.24 -8.16
CA ARG A 972 42.31 24.77 -8.18
C ARG A 972 43.28 25.73 -8.86
N VAL A 973 42.83 26.45 -9.89
CA VAL A 973 43.66 27.42 -10.61
C VAL A 973 43.79 28.70 -9.78
N TRP A 974 42.67 29.16 -9.19
CA TRP A 974 42.68 30.24 -8.21
C TRP A 974 43.60 29.92 -7.03
N GLU A 975 43.52 28.71 -6.46
CA GLU A 975 44.35 28.26 -5.35
C GLU A 975 45.84 28.29 -5.73
N ALA A 976 46.20 27.80 -6.92
CA ALA A 976 47.57 27.82 -7.42
C ALA A 976 48.11 29.25 -7.59
N ASN A 977 47.31 30.16 -8.17
CA ASN A 977 47.71 31.57 -8.32
C ASN A 977 47.88 32.28 -6.98
N ARG A 978 47.00 32.00 -6.01
CA ARG A 978 47.16 32.52 -4.64
C ARG A 978 48.40 31.94 -3.95
N LYS A 979 48.71 30.66 -4.16
CA LYS A 979 49.93 30.03 -3.64
C LYS A 979 51.20 30.63 -4.27
N LEU A 980 51.22 30.88 -5.57
CA LEU A 980 52.35 31.52 -6.24
C LEU A 980 52.62 32.92 -5.65
N PHE A 981 51.56 33.68 -5.38
CA PHE A 981 51.66 35.02 -4.79
C PHE A 981 52.12 34.99 -3.32
N LEU A 982 51.56 34.09 -2.51
CA LEU A 982 51.85 34.04 -1.06
C LEU A 982 53.14 33.27 -0.72
N TYR A 983 53.49 32.27 -1.53
CA TYR A 983 54.59 31.34 -1.29
C TYR A 983 55.39 31.08 -2.57
N PRO A 984 55.98 32.13 -3.18
CA PRO A 984 56.77 31.98 -4.42
C PRO A 984 57.93 31.00 -4.25
N GLU A 985 58.51 30.87 -3.06
CA GLU A 985 59.62 29.96 -2.75
C GLU A 985 59.30 28.49 -3.05
N ASN A 986 58.03 28.08 -3.01
CA ASN A 986 57.62 26.70 -3.34
C ASN A 986 57.64 26.42 -4.85
N TRP A 987 57.71 27.47 -5.67
CA TRP A 987 57.61 27.40 -7.13
C TRP A 987 58.88 27.91 -7.83
N VAL A 988 59.79 28.57 -7.12
CA VAL A 988 61.09 28.99 -7.66
C VAL A 988 62.00 27.77 -7.83
N GLN A 989 62.25 27.39 -9.08
CA GLN A 989 63.30 26.46 -9.46
C GLN A 989 64.45 27.25 -10.06
N PRO A 990 65.68 27.19 -9.50
CA PRO A 990 66.83 27.96 -10.00
C PRO A 990 67.09 27.79 -11.49
N GLU A 991 66.76 26.62 -12.05
CA GLU A 991 66.97 26.24 -13.45
C GLU A 991 65.92 26.86 -14.40
N LEU A 992 64.71 27.17 -13.90
CA LEU A 992 63.60 27.73 -14.69
C LEU A 992 63.54 29.26 -14.61
N ARG A 993 64.64 29.89 -14.20
CA ARG A 993 64.74 31.34 -14.15
C ARG A 993 64.88 31.91 -15.56
N ASP A 994 63.95 32.76 -15.97
CA ASP A 994 64.00 33.43 -17.27
C ASP A 994 65.08 34.52 -17.36
N ASP A 995 65.67 34.89 -16.21
CA ASP A 995 66.67 35.95 -16.06
C ASP A 995 68.11 35.43 -15.88
N ILE A 996 68.39 34.16 -16.22
CA ILE A 996 69.72 33.59 -16.09
C ILE A 996 70.73 34.34 -16.98
N THR A 997 71.86 34.72 -16.39
CA THR A 997 72.94 35.40 -17.14
C THR A 997 73.64 34.42 -18.10
N PRO A 998 74.09 34.85 -19.30
CA PRO A 998 74.83 33.96 -20.22
C PRO A 998 76.06 33.31 -19.60
N LEU A 999 76.71 34.01 -18.66
CA LEU A 999 77.84 33.50 -17.90
C LEU A 999 77.45 32.30 -17.02
N PHE A 1000 76.29 32.38 -16.37
CA PHE A 1000 75.76 31.30 -15.55
C PHE A 1000 75.25 30.13 -16.39
N GLU A 1001 74.67 30.38 -17.58
CA GLU A 1001 74.32 29.31 -18.54
C GLU A 1001 75.55 28.52 -18.97
N ARG A 1002 76.69 29.20 -19.23
CA ARG A 1002 77.95 28.53 -19.54
C ARG A 1002 78.46 27.71 -18.35
N PHE A 1003 78.38 28.26 -17.15
CA PHE A 1003 78.77 27.56 -15.93
C PHE A 1003 77.94 26.30 -15.69
N THR A 1004 76.61 26.37 -15.81
CA THR A 1004 75.74 25.19 -15.68
C THR A 1004 75.96 24.19 -16.81
N ALA A 1005 76.22 24.65 -18.04
CA ALA A 1005 76.55 23.78 -19.17
C ALA A 1005 77.89 23.06 -18.98
N GLU A 1006 78.91 23.73 -18.47
CA GLU A 1006 80.23 23.14 -18.18
C GLU A 1006 80.11 22.08 -17.08
N LEU A 1007 79.41 22.40 -15.97
CA LEU A 1007 79.10 21.46 -14.90
C LEU A 1007 78.26 20.25 -15.36
N ALA A 1008 77.41 20.42 -16.38
CA ALA A 1008 76.61 19.34 -16.94
C ALA A 1008 77.40 18.42 -17.90
N GLN A 1009 78.45 18.94 -18.55
CA GLN A 1009 79.25 18.21 -19.54
C GLN A 1009 80.41 17.43 -18.90
N THR A 1010 81.07 17.97 -17.88
CA THR A 1010 82.13 17.29 -17.12
C THR A 1010 81.54 16.69 -15.85
N GLY A 1011 81.76 15.40 -15.58
CA GLY A 1011 81.25 14.76 -14.36
C GLY A 1011 81.61 15.53 -13.09
N ILE A 1012 80.71 15.56 -12.09
CA ILE A 1012 80.81 16.40 -10.90
C ILE A 1012 81.89 15.85 -9.94
N ASP A 1013 83.13 16.35 -10.07
CA ASP A 1013 84.21 16.17 -9.10
C ASP A 1013 84.76 17.53 -8.62
N GLU A 1014 85.51 17.55 -7.51
CA GLU A 1014 85.96 18.80 -6.89
C GLU A 1014 86.82 19.64 -7.85
N ALA A 1015 87.65 18.99 -8.68
CA ALA A 1015 88.53 19.65 -9.63
C ALA A 1015 87.77 20.28 -10.81
N SER A 1016 86.75 19.61 -11.34
CA SER A 1016 85.89 20.14 -12.42
C SER A 1016 84.99 21.27 -11.93
N ILE A 1017 84.45 21.18 -10.70
CA ILE A 1017 83.69 22.27 -10.09
C ILE A 1017 84.58 23.49 -9.88
N GLU A 1018 85.77 23.31 -9.30
CA GLU A 1018 86.72 24.41 -9.08
C GLU A 1018 87.08 25.08 -10.41
N LYS A 1019 87.36 24.29 -11.45
CA LYS A 1019 87.67 24.80 -12.79
C LYS A 1019 86.50 25.57 -13.42
N ALA A 1020 85.30 25.01 -13.42
CA ALA A 1020 84.10 25.69 -13.94
C ALA A 1020 83.83 26.99 -13.16
N TYR A 1021 84.06 26.99 -11.84
CA TYR A 1021 83.91 28.17 -11.01
C TYR A 1021 84.97 29.24 -11.30
N ILE A 1022 86.22 28.84 -11.56
CA ILE A 1022 87.28 29.74 -12.02
C ILE A 1022 86.89 30.39 -13.35
N HIS A 1023 86.44 29.61 -14.34
CA HIS A 1023 85.98 30.16 -15.62
C HIS A 1023 84.79 31.13 -15.45
N TYR A 1024 83.86 30.82 -14.52
CA TYR A 1024 82.78 31.73 -14.17
C TYR A 1024 83.32 33.05 -13.58
N LEU A 1025 84.29 33.00 -12.65
CA LEU A 1025 84.91 34.20 -12.07
C LEU A 1025 85.71 35.00 -13.10
N GLU A 1026 86.38 34.35 -14.04
CA GLU A 1026 87.10 35.00 -15.14
C GLU A 1026 86.14 35.77 -16.06
N GLY A 1027 85.03 35.15 -16.47
CA GLY A 1027 84.02 35.85 -17.27
C GLY A 1027 83.29 36.95 -16.49
N LEU A 1028 83.11 36.80 -15.17
CA LEU A 1028 82.60 37.88 -14.31
C LEU A 1028 83.60 39.04 -14.22
N HIS A 1029 84.90 38.75 -14.15
CA HIS A 1029 85.95 39.75 -14.16
C HIS A 1029 85.93 40.56 -15.45
N GLU A 1030 85.76 39.91 -16.60
CA GLU A 1030 85.64 40.58 -17.90
C GLU A 1030 84.43 41.52 -17.97
N VAL A 1031 83.24 41.02 -17.60
CA VAL A 1031 81.99 41.77 -17.70
C VAL A 1031 81.92 42.92 -16.67
N SER A 1032 82.66 42.84 -15.57
CA SER A 1032 82.71 43.89 -14.54
C SER A 1032 83.59 45.10 -14.89
N HIS A 1033 84.49 44.97 -15.88
CA HIS A 1033 85.43 46.04 -16.31
C HIS A 1033 85.08 46.61 -17.69
N LEU A 1034 83.82 46.49 -18.12
CA LEU A 1034 83.36 47.02 -19.39
C LEU A 1034 83.26 48.56 -19.37
N ASP A 1035 83.87 49.21 -20.36
CA ASP A 1035 83.79 50.66 -20.55
C ASP A 1035 82.58 51.02 -21.42
N VAL A 1036 81.62 51.75 -20.85
CA VAL A 1036 80.44 52.22 -21.60
C VAL A 1036 80.89 53.12 -22.74
N SER A 1037 80.58 52.70 -23.97
CA SER A 1037 80.97 53.37 -25.22
C SER A 1037 79.84 54.25 -25.75
N GLY A 1038 78.58 53.93 -25.43
CA GLY A 1038 77.43 54.72 -25.83
C GLY A 1038 76.13 54.25 -25.17
N MET A 1039 75.19 55.16 -25.02
CA MET A 1039 73.86 54.89 -24.48
C MET A 1039 72.81 55.52 -25.38
N TYR A 1040 71.68 54.83 -25.56
CA TYR A 1040 70.52 55.34 -26.28
C TYR A 1040 69.26 55.08 -25.47
N HIS A 1041 68.39 56.09 -25.35
CA HIS A 1041 67.14 55.99 -24.61
C HIS A 1041 65.98 55.94 -25.62
N GLU A 1042 65.38 54.76 -25.75
CA GLU A 1042 64.16 54.53 -26.50
C GLU A 1042 62.97 54.90 -25.61
N THR A 1043 62.23 55.94 -26.02
CA THR A 1043 60.94 56.30 -25.44
C THR A 1043 59.90 56.34 -26.55
N GLU A 1044 59.05 55.31 -26.63
CA GLU A 1044 57.88 55.31 -27.51
C GLU A 1044 56.59 55.45 -26.70
N GLY A 1045 55.78 56.44 -27.07
CA GLY A 1045 54.55 56.80 -26.37
C GLY A 1045 53.34 56.78 -27.28
N THR A 1046 52.66 55.63 -27.39
CA THR A 1046 51.22 55.56 -27.64
C THR A 1046 50.61 54.43 -26.81
N ASN A 1047 49.62 54.78 -25.98
CA ASN A 1047 48.86 53.88 -25.10
C ASN A 1047 48.35 52.65 -25.89
N PRO A 1048 48.59 51.39 -25.46
CA PRO A 1048 48.76 50.97 -24.06
C PRO A 1048 50.16 50.51 -23.65
N LEU A 1049 51.20 50.69 -24.47
CA LEU A 1049 52.57 50.28 -24.13
C LEU A 1049 53.51 51.48 -24.29
N THR A 1050 53.83 52.14 -23.18
CA THR A 1050 55.01 53.00 -23.09
C THR A 1050 56.23 52.12 -23.05
N VAL A 1051 57.05 52.16 -24.11
CA VAL A 1051 58.37 51.51 -24.09
C VAL A 1051 59.35 52.53 -23.52
N ASP A 1052 59.85 52.29 -22.32
CA ASP A 1052 60.96 53.06 -21.71
C ASP A 1052 62.17 52.15 -21.58
N ARG A 1053 63.05 52.17 -22.60
CA ARG A 1053 64.22 51.29 -22.67
C ARG A 1053 65.50 52.06 -22.81
N MET A 1054 66.45 51.83 -21.90
CA MET A 1054 67.79 52.40 -22.01
C MET A 1054 68.78 51.36 -22.53
N HIS A 1055 69.16 51.50 -23.79
CA HIS A 1055 70.16 50.70 -24.48
C HIS A 1055 71.56 51.18 -24.09
N VAL A 1056 72.45 50.26 -23.73
CA VAL A 1056 73.82 50.56 -23.33
C VAL A 1056 74.76 49.63 -24.06
N PHE A 1057 75.73 50.22 -24.75
CA PHE A 1057 76.82 49.52 -25.40
C PHE A 1057 78.12 49.81 -24.66
N ALA A 1058 78.85 48.76 -24.31
CA ALA A 1058 80.14 48.85 -23.66
C ALA A 1058 81.16 47.99 -24.39
N ARG A 1059 82.45 48.24 -24.15
CA ARG A 1059 83.55 47.49 -24.75
C ARG A 1059 84.45 46.90 -23.68
N SER A 1060 85.03 45.73 -23.94
CA SER A 1060 86.04 45.16 -23.06
C SER A 1060 87.38 45.89 -23.23
N PRO A 1061 88.22 45.98 -22.18
CA PRO A 1061 89.54 46.59 -22.26
C PRO A 1061 90.59 45.70 -22.96
N ALA A 1062 90.22 44.48 -23.39
CA ALA A 1062 91.09 43.54 -24.09
C ALA A 1062 91.33 43.92 -25.57
N ASP A 1063 92.43 43.43 -26.17
CA ASP A 1063 92.71 43.53 -27.61
C ASP A 1063 92.74 42.11 -28.21
N PRO A 1064 91.82 41.73 -29.12
CA PRO A 1064 90.79 42.56 -29.75
C PRO A 1064 89.65 42.96 -28.81
N THR A 1065 89.07 44.14 -29.05
CA THR A 1065 87.99 44.74 -28.26
C THR A 1065 86.66 44.05 -28.55
N GLU A 1066 86.04 43.41 -27.55
CA GLU A 1066 84.70 42.85 -27.68
C GLU A 1066 83.64 43.88 -27.30
N LEU A 1067 82.54 43.94 -28.06
CA LEU A 1067 81.43 44.84 -27.79
C LEU A 1067 80.34 44.08 -27.03
N PHE A 1068 79.86 44.65 -25.94
CA PHE A 1068 78.77 44.13 -25.13
C PHE A 1068 77.57 45.06 -25.18
N TYR A 1069 76.38 44.48 -25.13
CA TYR A 1069 75.11 45.19 -25.11
C TYR A 1069 74.28 44.75 -23.92
N ARG A 1070 73.62 45.72 -23.28
CA ARG A 1070 72.51 45.48 -22.37
C ARG A 1070 71.46 46.58 -22.48
N ARG A 1071 70.29 46.32 -21.93
CA ARG A 1071 69.20 47.30 -21.80
C ARG A 1071 68.64 47.36 -20.38
N ARG A 1072 68.16 48.54 -19.97
CA ARG A 1072 67.27 48.72 -18.82
C ARG A 1072 65.84 48.77 -19.32
N GLU A 1073 64.94 47.98 -18.72
CA GLU A 1073 63.51 47.98 -19.03
C GLU A 1073 62.75 48.77 -17.96
N ASP A 1074 61.88 49.69 -18.37
CA ASP A 1074 60.89 50.43 -17.58
C ASP A 1074 61.44 51.08 -16.29
N ASP A 1075 62.68 51.57 -16.34
CA ASP A 1075 63.45 52.10 -15.18
C ASP A 1075 63.54 51.13 -13.98
N ALA A 1076 63.18 49.86 -14.16
CA ALA A 1076 62.99 48.90 -13.08
C ALA A 1076 64.19 47.96 -12.93
N TYR A 1077 64.63 47.33 -14.03
CA TYR A 1077 65.71 46.33 -13.97
C TYR A 1077 66.58 46.32 -15.22
N TRP A 1078 67.78 45.78 -15.07
CA TRP A 1078 68.77 45.65 -16.14
C TRP A 1078 68.82 44.21 -16.66
N THR A 1079 68.82 44.07 -17.98
CA THR A 1079 69.16 42.81 -18.64
C THR A 1079 70.66 42.50 -18.49
N PRO A 1080 71.06 41.22 -18.53
CA PRO A 1080 72.47 40.85 -18.48
C PRO A 1080 73.23 41.36 -19.71
N TRP A 1081 74.53 41.60 -19.55
CA TRP A 1081 75.42 41.90 -20.68
C TRP A 1081 75.49 40.70 -21.63
N ARG A 1082 75.29 40.97 -22.92
CA ARG A 1082 75.45 39.99 -24.00
C ARG A 1082 76.55 40.45 -24.96
N SER A 1083 77.46 39.55 -25.32
CA SER A 1083 78.49 39.83 -26.34
C SER A 1083 77.82 39.97 -27.70
N CYS A 1084 78.17 41.04 -28.41
CA CYS A 1084 77.72 41.30 -29.77
C CYS A 1084 78.72 40.69 -30.76
N PRO A 1085 78.28 39.89 -31.75
CA PRO A 1085 79.18 39.39 -32.78
C PRO A 1085 79.81 40.57 -33.55
N SER A 1086 81.14 40.60 -33.61
CA SER A 1086 81.89 41.67 -34.28
C SER A 1086 81.57 41.73 -35.79
N PRO A 1087 81.24 42.92 -36.34
CA PRO A 1087 81.32 43.13 -37.78
C PRO A 1087 82.79 43.27 -38.19
N SER A 1088 83.23 42.48 -39.17
CA SER A 1088 84.59 42.53 -39.75
C SER A 1088 85.02 43.96 -40.06
N ARG A 1089 86.21 44.36 -39.59
CA ARG A 1089 86.80 45.69 -39.82
C ARG A 1089 86.90 46.01 -41.32
N THR A 1090 85.91 46.73 -41.85
CA THR A 1090 86.03 47.49 -43.10
C THR A 1090 85.63 48.93 -42.82
N ARG A 1091 86.60 49.85 -42.82
CA ARG A 1091 86.34 51.29 -42.83
C ARG A 1091 85.62 51.62 -44.13
N VAL A 1092 84.33 51.91 -44.06
CA VAL A 1092 83.63 52.68 -45.10
C VAL A 1092 82.75 53.72 -44.42
N SER A 1093 82.94 54.95 -44.87
CA SER A 1093 82.21 56.18 -44.56
C SER A 1093 80.69 56.04 -44.76
N TYR A 1094 79.92 56.59 -43.83
CA TYR A 1094 78.47 56.83 -43.99
C TYR A 1094 78.18 57.70 -45.24
N PRO A 1095 77.05 57.44 -45.92
CA PRO A 1095 75.92 58.35 -45.73
C PRO A 1095 74.54 57.64 -45.60
N SER A 1096 73.74 58.16 -44.68
CA SER A 1096 72.26 58.28 -44.65
C SER A 1096 71.34 57.15 -45.18
N CYS A 1097 70.58 56.55 -44.24
CA CYS A 1097 69.19 56.02 -44.24
C CYS A 1097 68.46 55.71 -45.57
N PRO A 1098 67.65 54.62 -45.61
CA PRO A 1098 66.26 54.79 -45.16
C PRO A 1098 65.65 53.63 -44.35
N ILE A 1099 64.58 54.03 -43.64
CA ILE A 1099 63.55 53.30 -42.90
C ILE A 1099 62.79 52.32 -43.81
N ASP A 1100 62.39 51.13 -43.30
CA ASP A 1100 61.00 50.63 -43.40
C ASP A 1100 60.78 49.26 -42.70
N ALA A 1101 59.69 49.23 -41.90
CA ALA A 1101 58.89 48.13 -41.34
C ALA A 1101 59.47 47.16 -40.29
#